data_AF-A0A9Q0N1Z3-F1
#
_entry.id   AF-A0A9Q0N1Z3-F1
#
_cell.length_a   1.000
_cell.length_b   1.000
_cell.length_c   1.000
_cell.angle_alpha   90.00
_cell.angle_beta   90.00
_cell.angle_gamma   90.00
#
_symmetry.space_group_name_H-M   'P 1'
#
loop_
_entity.id
_entity.type
_entity.pdbx_description
1 polymer ?
#
loop_
_entity_poly.entity_id
_entity_poly.type
_entity_poly.pdbx_seq_one_letter_code
_entity_poly.pdbx_strand_id
1 'polypeptide(L)'
;MFDVIIRRFLFNMWAAITMDFLALSEEARTLNAKEKMSINPQGYKLSDRTGKLTAEDLLPHNTSAGPETKEFLLKVIDVLLDFIKATNDRNEKVLEFHHPEDMKRLLDLDVPDAAVPLQQLIQDCATTLKYQVKTGHPHFFNQLSTGLDLVSMAGEWLTATANTNMFTYEIAPVFILMENVVLTKMREIIGWNCGDSILAPGGSISNLYAFLAARHKMFPNYKEHGAKCLPGELVMFTSDQSHYSVKSCASVGGLGTDNCIIISSDAAGRMIPSELERAIIEHKNRGEIPFFVSATAGTTVLGAFDPLMEIGDICQKYGLWLHVDAAWGGGLLMSKKYRHPRLTGIERSLRLLSRDLQYVFPKQMYLDIVRDIETHREYWIHEVYRNVVEILNDICTKLDRNIKKIIEISADSVTWNPHKLMGALLQCSTIHFKEDGLLISCNQMSAEYLFMTDKLYDISYDTGDKVIQCGRHNDIFKLWLQWRSKGTDGFGKTIDTLMDLAHYQVRRIKAQPDKFYLIMEPECVNVSFWYIPKRLRGVPHSQDKENELAKICPIIKGKMMESGVINCGGIECPSESVGCTITEKTAENITLYKYSRTCYDANGNVTLHKEEDLPNPNPGISIDTFSRVGGEPTEEEKREAEYWRNWGEEQTKLWRDWGKRQEKYWENWRIAQQRDLDILSANLASNLRNIFTRNFPFY
;
A
#
# COMPACT_ATOMS: atom_id res chain seq x y z
N MET A 1 -48.93 -26.17 -30.18
CA MET A 1 -49.37 -25.49 -28.94
C MET A 1 -48.18 -25.05 -28.09
N PHE A 2 -47.22 -25.94 -27.77
CA PHE A 2 -45.99 -25.62 -27.04
C PHE A 2 -45.11 -24.54 -27.70
N ASP A 3 -44.97 -24.59 -29.02
CA ASP A 3 -44.13 -23.65 -29.79
C ASP A 3 -44.71 -22.21 -29.84
N VAL A 4 -46.04 -22.09 -29.75
CA VAL A 4 -46.74 -20.79 -29.70
C VAL A 4 -46.60 -20.15 -28.32
N ILE A 5 -46.53 -20.96 -27.26
CA ILE A 5 -46.36 -20.48 -25.87
C ILE A 5 -44.93 -19.97 -25.67
N ILE A 6 -43.92 -20.69 -26.18
CA ILE A 6 -42.52 -20.28 -26.07
C ILE A 6 -42.26 -18.97 -26.83
N ARG A 7 -42.78 -18.83 -28.06
CA ARG A 7 -42.62 -17.58 -28.83
C ARG A 7 -43.28 -16.38 -28.14
N ARG A 8 -44.43 -16.59 -27.48
CA ARG A 8 -45.15 -15.53 -26.77
C ARG A 8 -44.46 -15.16 -25.45
N PHE A 9 -43.85 -16.12 -24.78
CA PHE A 9 -43.02 -15.89 -23.59
C PHE A 9 -41.75 -15.12 -23.92
N LEU A 10 -41.04 -15.49 -25.00
CA LEU A 10 -39.83 -14.80 -25.46
C LEU A 10 -40.12 -13.38 -25.98
N PHE A 11 -41.26 -13.18 -26.65
CA PHE A 11 -41.68 -11.85 -27.10
C PHE A 11 -42.02 -10.91 -25.93
N ASN A 12 -42.72 -11.40 -24.91
CA ASN A 12 -43.03 -10.61 -23.71
C ASN A 12 -41.78 -10.29 -22.89
N MET A 13 -40.81 -11.21 -22.82
CA MET A 13 -39.53 -10.98 -22.15
C MET A 13 -38.68 -9.94 -22.90
N TRP A 14 -38.66 -10.00 -24.24
CA TRP A 14 -37.98 -9.00 -25.06
C TRP A 14 -38.64 -7.62 -24.96
N ALA A 15 -39.97 -7.55 -24.95
CA ALA A 15 -40.70 -6.30 -24.79
C ALA A 15 -40.47 -5.65 -23.41
N ALA A 16 -40.43 -6.44 -22.33
CA ALA A 16 -40.12 -5.95 -20.98
C ALA A 16 -38.69 -5.38 -20.89
N ILE A 17 -37.70 -6.11 -21.43
CA ILE A 17 -36.30 -5.66 -21.45
C ILE A 17 -36.15 -4.37 -22.28
N THR A 18 -36.88 -4.25 -23.38
CA THR A 18 -36.78 -3.07 -24.27
C THR A 18 -37.46 -1.84 -23.66
N MET A 19 -38.56 -2.00 -22.93
CA MET A 19 -39.21 -0.89 -22.21
C MET A 19 -38.39 -0.43 -21.01
N ASP A 20 -37.79 -1.35 -20.25
CA ASP A 20 -36.89 -0.99 -19.14
C ASP A 20 -35.63 -0.27 -19.65
N PHE A 21 -35.09 -0.68 -20.81
CA PHE A 21 -33.92 -0.02 -21.40
C PHE A 21 -34.25 1.37 -21.95
N LEU A 22 -35.47 1.57 -22.49
CA LEU A 22 -35.93 2.87 -22.96
C LEU A 22 -36.23 3.82 -21.80
N ALA A 23 -36.87 3.33 -20.73
CA ALA A 23 -37.12 4.09 -19.50
C ALA A 23 -35.82 4.52 -18.82
N LEU A 24 -34.83 3.61 -18.71
CA LEU A 24 -33.48 3.93 -18.22
C LEU A 24 -32.75 4.94 -19.12
N SER A 25 -32.96 4.88 -20.44
CA SER A 25 -32.35 5.83 -21.38
C SER A 25 -32.98 7.22 -21.32
N GLU A 26 -34.27 7.31 -20.99
CA GLU A 26 -35.02 8.55 -20.89
C GLU A 26 -34.74 9.24 -19.55
N GLU A 27 -34.70 8.48 -18.44
CA GLU A 27 -34.21 8.96 -17.14
C GLU A 27 -32.74 9.44 -17.21
N ALA A 28 -31.86 8.67 -17.88
CA ALA A 28 -30.46 9.06 -18.08
C ALA A 28 -30.28 10.29 -19.00
N ARG A 29 -31.26 10.60 -19.86
CA ARG A 29 -31.26 11.81 -20.70
C ARG A 29 -31.81 13.03 -19.98
N THR A 30 -32.78 12.87 -19.09
CA THR A 30 -33.29 13.96 -18.25
C THR A 30 -32.35 14.37 -17.11
N LEU A 31 -31.49 13.46 -16.64
CA LEU A 31 -30.45 13.73 -15.64
C LEU A 31 -29.27 14.57 -16.18
N ASN A 32 -29.10 14.66 -17.50
CA ASN A 32 -27.84 15.13 -18.10
C ASN A 32 -27.75 16.64 -18.42
N ALA A 33 -28.66 17.48 -17.94
CA ALA A 33 -28.67 18.90 -18.33
C ALA A 33 -28.83 19.93 -17.20
N LYS A 34 -28.97 19.56 -15.91
CA LYS A 34 -29.23 20.56 -14.85
C LYS A 34 -28.48 20.46 -13.53
N GLU A 35 -27.58 19.51 -13.31
CA GLU A 35 -26.79 19.43 -12.07
C GLU A 35 -25.30 19.22 -12.36
N LYS A 36 -24.55 20.31 -12.59
CA LYS A 36 -23.10 20.27 -12.76
C LYS A 36 -22.37 20.86 -11.55
N MET A 37 -22.47 20.22 -10.39
CA MET A 37 -21.53 20.43 -9.27
C MET A 37 -21.38 19.15 -8.45
N SER A 38 -20.14 18.73 -8.11
CA SER A 38 -19.84 17.48 -7.41
C SER A 38 -20.37 17.36 -5.99
N ILE A 39 -20.56 18.45 -5.26
CA ILE A 39 -21.22 18.51 -3.95
C ILE A 39 -21.78 19.93 -3.84
N ASN A 40 -23.09 20.07 -3.64
CA ASN A 40 -23.72 21.36 -3.39
C ASN A 40 -24.08 21.47 -1.90
N PRO A 41 -23.34 22.23 -1.08
CA PRO A 41 -23.60 22.32 0.36
C PRO A 41 -25.04 22.73 0.72
N GLN A 42 -25.69 23.54 -0.12
CA GLN A 42 -27.06 24.01 0.10
C GLN A 42 -28.14 22.98 -0.32
N GLY A 43 -27.74 21.88 -0.98
CA GLY A 43 -28.64 20.82 -1.43
C GLY A 43 -29.04 19.84 -0.32
N TYR A 44 -28.27 19.76 0.77
CA TYR A 44 -28.50 18.81 1.85
C TYR A 44 -29.36 19.43 2.95
N LYS A 45 -30.64 19.07 2.96
CA LYS A 45 -31.61 19.56 3.95
C LYS A 45 -32.09 18.45 4.88
N LEU A 46 -32.08 18.75 6.18
CA LEU A 46 -32.83 18.02 7.20
C LEU A 46 -34.27 18.52 7.23
N SER A 47 -35.16 17.76 7.86
CA SER A 47 -36.51 18.21 8.18
C SER A 47 -36.47 19.49 9.03
N ASP A 48 -37.48 20.35 8.90
CA ASP A 48 -37.56 21.62 9.66
C ASP A 48 -37.45 21.42 11.18
N ARG A 49 -37.90 20.25 11.66
CA ARG A 49 -37.76 19.84 13.06
C ARG A 49 -36.31 19.53 13.38
N THR A 50 -35.69 18.55 12.71
CA THR A 50 -34.35 18.07 13.00
C THR A 50 -33.28 19.11 12.73
N GLY A 51 -33.43 19.92 11.68
CA GLY A 51 -32.47 20.95 11.29
C GLY A 51 -32.27 22.06 12.32
N LYS A 52 -33.25 22.31 13.19
CA LYS A 52 -33.19 23.33 14.27
C LYS A 52 -32.61 22.79 15.58
N LEU A 53 -32.48 21.48 15.71
CA LEU A 53 -31.90 20.85 16.89
C LEU A 53 -30.39 21.08 16.97
N THR A 54 -29.80 20.74 18.10
CA THR A 54 -28.35 20.77 18.36
C THR A 54 -27.84 19.38 18.75
N ALA A 55 -26.54 19.24 19.02
CA ALA A 55 -25.94 17.97 19.43
C ALA A 55 -26.53 17.42 20.75
N GLU A 56 -26.98 18.29 21.67
CA GLU A 56 -27.60 17.89 22.95
C GLU A 56 -28.98 17.24 22.77
N ASP A 57 -29.62 17.47 21.62
CA ASP A 57 -30.92 16.90 21.29
C ASP A 57 -30.82 15.50 20.66
N LEU A 58 -29.61 15.00 20.40
CA LEU A 58 -29.36 13.68 19.81
C LEU A 58 -29.09 12.61 20.88
N LEU A 59 -29.06 11.34 20.46
CA LEU A 59 -28.52 10.28 21.29
C LEU A 59 -27.02 10.51 21.56
N PRO A 60 -26.52 10.19 22.76
CA PRO A 60 -27.22 9.59 23.91
C PRO A 60 -27.88 10.59 24.87
N HIS A 61 -27.74 11.90 24.65
CA HIS A 61 -28.24 12.94 25.56
C HIS A 61 -29.77 12.97 25.66
N ASN A 62 -30.46 12.86 24.51
CA ASN A 62 -31.89 12.65 24.46
C ASN A 62 -32.20 11.20 24.04
N THR A 63 -32.55 10.36 25.01
CA THR A 63 -32.83 8.93 24.80
C THR A 63 -34.04 8.64 23.91
N SER A 64 -34.89 9.63 23.64
CA SER A 64 -36.05 9.51 22.75
C SER A 64 -35.78 9.95 21.30
N ALA A 65 -34.63 10.58 21.03
CA ALA A 65 -34.29 11.20 19.73
C ALA A 65 -33.71 10.22 18.69
N GLY A 66 -34.14 8.96 18.73
CA GLY A 66 -33.72 7.93 17.77
C GLY A 66 -34.01 8.30 16.31
N PRO A 67 -35.22 8.78 15.96
CA PRO A 67 -35.54 9.22 14.60
C PRO A 67 -34.67 10.37 14.10
N GLU A 68 -34.45 11.40 14.91
CA GLU A 68 -33.67 12.60 14.56
C GLU A 68 -32.18 12.29 14.43
N THR A 69 -31.65 11.45 15.34
CA THR A 69 -30.26 10.96 15.25
C THR A 69 -30.06 10.17 13.97
N LYS A 70 -31.01 9.29 13.62
CA LYS A 70 -30.97 8.52 12.37
C LYS A 70 -31.03 9.43 11.15
N GLU A 71 -31.92 10.43 11.15
CA GLU A 71 -32.04 11.38 10.04
C GLU A 71 -30.74 12.16 9.83
N PHE A 72 -30.16 12.69 10.91
CA PHE A 72 -28.88 13.41 10.88
C PHE A 72 -27.76 12.54 10.30
N LEU A 73 -27.57 11.32 10.83
CA LEU A 73 -26.51 10.42 10.36
C LEU A 73 -26.72 9.97 8.91
N LEU A 74 -27.95 9.67 8.49
CA LEU A 74 -28.24 9.34 7.10
C LEU A 74 -27.96 10.53 6.18
N LYS A 75 -28.23 11.75 6.62
CA LYS A 75 -27.92 12.95 5.82
C LYS A 75 -26.42 13.14 5.66
N VAL A 76 -25.62 12.87 6.70
CA VAL A 76 -24.15 12.82 6.57
C VAL A 76 -23.74 11.76 5.55
N ILE A 77 -24.31 10.55 5.62
CA ILE A 77 -24.03 9.46 4.68
C ILE A 77 -24.35 9.86 3.23
N ASP A 78 -25.44 10.58 2.97
CA ASP A 78 -25.76 11.10 1.64
C ASP A 78 -24.61 11.95 1.08
N VAL A 79 -24.06 12.87 1.90
CA VAL A 79 -22.90 13.71 1.52
C VAL A 79 -21.68 12.83 1.20
N LEU A 80 -21.40 11.82 2.03
CA LEU A 80 -20.27 10.91 1.81
C LEU A 80 -20.42 10.11 0.51
N LEU A 81 -21.63 9.60 0.23
CA LEU A 81 -21.91 8.82 -0.97
C LEU A 81 -21.79 9.68 -2.24
N ASP A 82 -22.20 10.94 -2.20
CA ASP A 82 -22.02 11.86 -3.32
C ASP A 82 -20.54 12.21 -3.54
N PHE A 83 -19.75 12.39 -2.48
CA PHE A 83 -18.30 12.53 -2.60
C PHE A 83 -17.65 11.29 -3.24
N ILE A 84 -18.10 10.08 -2.90
CA ILE A 84 -17.62 8.83 -3.50
C ILE A 84 -17.94 8.78 -4.99
N LYS A 85 -19.16 9.15 -5.39
CA LYS A 85 -19.54 9.24 -6.81
C LYS A 85 -18.64 10.23 -7.55
N ALA A 86 -18.49 11.44 -7.03
CA ALA A 86 -17.64 12.48 -7.61
C ALA A 86 -16.17 12.06 -7.69
N THR A 87 -15.66 11.32 -6.70
CA THR A 87 -14.29 10.80 -6.70
C THR A 87 -14.04 9.82 -7.84
N ASN A 88 -15.07 9.09 -8.30
CA ASN A 88 -14.93 8.11 -9.37
C ASN A 88 -15.25 8.66 -10.78
N ASP A 89 -15.78 9.89 -10.88
CA ASP A 89 -15.97 10.56 -12.16
C ASP A 89 -14.68 11.26 -12.61
N ARG A 90 -14.13 10.85 -13.75
CA ARG A 90 -12.89 11.41 -14.31
C ARG A 90 -13.04 12.84 -14.85
N ASN A 91 -14.27 13.31 -15.02
CA ASN A 91 -14.56 14.68 -15.43
C ASN A 91 -14.56 15.65 -14.24
N GLU A 92 -14.58 15.12 -13.01
CA GLU A 92 -14.49 15.93 -11.80
C GLU A 92 -13.06 16.39 -11.54
N LYS A 93 -12.95 17.51 -10.82
CA LYS A 93 -11.66 18.00 -10.37
C LYS A 93 -11.13 17.11 -9.24
N VAL A 94 -9.85 16.76 -9.31
CA VAL A 94 -9.08 16.15 -8.23
C VAL A 94 -9.05 17.06 -7.00
N LEU A 95 -8.91 18.37 -7.24
CA LEU A 95 -8.88 19.42 -6.23
C LEU A 95 -9.40 20.73 -6.85
N GLU A 96 -10.27 21.43 -6.14
CA GLU A 96 -10.56 22.84 -6.39
C GLU A 96 -9.57 23.68 -5.59
N PHE A 97 -8.46 24.07 -6.22
CA PHE A 97 -7.36 24.71 -5.51
C PHE A 97 -7.70 26.16 -5.13
N HIS A 98 -7.42 26.49 -3.87
CA HIS A 98 -7.47 27.84 -3.32
C HIS A 98 -6.24 28.09 -2.46
N HIS A 99 -5.75 29.33 -2.46
CA HIS A 99 -4.72 29.73 -1.50
C HIS A 99 -5.31 29.77 -0.08
N PRO A 100 -4.48 29.60 0.98
CA PRO A 100 -4.99 29.56 2.36
C PRO A 100 -5.86 30.76 2.75
N GLU A 101 -5.52 31.97 2.31
CA GLU A 101 -6.30 33.18 2.61
C GLU A 101 -7.64 33.24 1.85
N ASP A 102 -7.74 32.60 0.68
CA ASP A 102 -9.02 32.41 -0.01
C ASP A 102 -9.85 31.34 0.68
N MET A 103 -9.21 30.24 1.09
CA MET A 103 -9.88 29.14 1.77
C MET A 103 -10.49 29.56 3.11
N LYS A 104 -9.78 30.38 3.90
CA LYS A 104 -10.32 30.97 5.15
C LYS A 104 -11.54 31.85 4.93
N ARG A 105 -11.72 32.42 3.73
CA ARG A 105 -12.90 33.22 3.37
C ARG A 105 -14.06 32.36 2.85
N LEU A 106 -13.77 31.16 2.39
CA LEU A 106 -14.74 30.19 1.86
C LEU A 106 -15.27 29.24 2.94
N LEU A 107 -14.48 29.01 3.99
CA LEU A 107 -14.82 28.16 5.12
C LEU A 107 -15.12 29.02 6.34
N ASP A 108 -16.26 28.79 6.97
CA ASP A 108 -16.46 29.22 8.34
C ASP A 108 -15.70 28.24 9.26
N LEU A 109 -14.60 28.71 9.84
CA LEU A 109 -13.72 27.93 10.71
C LEU A 109 -13.80 28.37 12.17
N ASP A 110 -14.71 29.31 12.49
CA ASP A 110 -14.88 29.76 13.86
C ASP A 110 -15.33 28.57 14.73
N VAL A 111 -14.75 28.47 15.92
CA VAL A 111 -15.16 27.50 16.94
C VAL A 111 -16.05 28.25 17.91
N PRO A 112 -17.39 28.15 17.79
CA PRO A 112 -18.30 29.02 18.54
C PRO A 112 -18.44 28.59 20.00
N ASP A 113 -18.71 29.55 20.89
CA ASP A 113 -19.06 29.28 22.30
C ASP A 113 -20.42 28.59 22.43
N ALA A 114 -21.35 28.88 21.51
CA ALA A 114 -22.69 28.31 21.47
C ALA A 114 -22.81 27.26 20.36
N ALA A 115 -23.59 26.21 20.61
CA ALA A 115 -23.86 25.19 19.61
C ALA A 115 -24.58 25.78 18.38
N VAL A 116 -24.21 25.28 17.19
CA VAL A 116 -24.91 25.57 15.95
C VAL A 116 -25.99 24.52 15.67
N PRO A 117 -27.03 24.84 14.88
CA PRO A 117 -28.05 23.87 14.51
C PRO A 117 -27.47 22.70 13.68
N LEU A 118 -28.07 21.51 13.77
CA LEU A 118 -27.65 20.33 13.01
C LEU A 118 -27.63 20.57 11.49
N GLN A 119 -28.53 21.45 10.98
CA GLN A 119 -28.52 21.84 9.58
C GLN A 119 -27.23 22.55 9.17
N GLN A 120 -26.62 23.34 10.06
CA GLN A 120 -25.34 23.98 9.81
C GLN A 120 -24.23 22.92 9.73
N LEU A 121 -24.20 21.97 10.66
CA LEU A 121 -23.19 20.90 10.65
C LEU A 121 -23.21 20.06 9.37
N ILE A 122 -24.39 19.80 8.79
CA ILE A 122 -24.50 19.14 7.48
C ILE A 122 -23.90 19.99 6.36
N GLN A 123 -24.13 21.30 6.38
CA GLN A 123 -23.54 22.23 5.40
C GLN A 123 -22.03 22.31 5.56
N ASP A 124 -21.51 22.27 6.79
CA ASP A 124 -20.08 22.26 7.09
C ASP A 124 -19.43 20.97 6.57
N CYS A 125 -20.07 19.80 6.76
CA CYS A 125 -19.62 18.53 6.20
C CYS A 125 -19.52 18.56 4.67
N ALA A 126 -20.57 19.05 4.01
CA ALA A 126 -20.62 19.15 2.56
C ALA A 126 -19.60 20.15 2.01
N THR A 127 -19.43 21.30 2.68
CA THR A 127 -18.44 22.32 2.30
C THR A 127 -17.02 21.79 2.47
N THR A 128 -16.76 21.06 3.56
CA THR A 128 -15.46 20.41 3.80
C THR A 128 -15.11 19.47 2.64
N LEU A 129 -16.02 18.56 2.27
CA LEU A 129 -15.76 17.60 1.19
C LEU A 129 -15.75 18.21 -0.21
N LYS A 130 -16.44 19.35 -0.42
CA LYS A 130 -16.37 20.10 -1.67
C LYS A 130 -14.93 20.57 -1.95
N TYR A 131 -14.27 21.13 -0.95
CA TYR A 131 -12.93 21.71 -1.09
C TYR A 131 -11.78 20.73 -0.79
N GLN A 132 -12.08 19.55 -0.26
CA GLN A 132 -11.07 18.55 0.05
C GLN A 132 -10.52 17.87 -1.20
N VAL A 133 -9.24 17.48 -1.16
CA VAL A 133 -8.59 16.69 -2.22
C VAL A 133 -9.25 15.32 -2.33
N LYS A 134 -9.65 14.95 -3.55
CA LYS A 134 -10.18 13.61 -3.86
C LYS A 134 -9.03 12.61 -4.04
N THR A 135 -8.45 12.13 -2.95
CA THR A 135 -7.30 11.19 -2.96
C THR A 135 -7.62 9.83 -3.60
N GLY A 136 -8.89 9.47 -3.68
CA GLY A 136 -9.38 8.29 -4.40
C GLY A 136 -9.52 8.48 -5.92
N HIS A 137 -9.33 9.69 -6.43
CA HIS A 137 -9.59 10.00 -7.83
C HIS A 137 -8.60 9.28 -8.76
N PRO A 138 -9.02 8.71 -9.91
CA PRO A 138 -8.14 7.98 -10.83
C PRO A 138 -6.95 8.77 -11.39
N HIS A 139 -6.98 10.10 -11.29
CA HIS A 139 -5.89 11.01 -11.69
C HIS A 139 -5.11 11.59 -10.50
N PHE A 140 -5.24 11.01 -9.31
CA PHE A 140 -4.44 11.38 -8.15
C PHE A 140 -3.21 10.45 -8.04
N PHE A 141 -2.03 11.02 -8.31
CA PHE A 141 -0.72 10.34 -8.27
C PHE A 141 0.30 11.12 -7.43
N ASN A 142 -0.18 11.91 -6.45
CA ASN A 142 0.69 12.78 -5.68
C ASN A 142 1.41 12.06 -4.53
N GLN A 143 0.85 10.97 -4.03
CA GLN A 143 1.31 10.28 -2.83
C GLN A 143 1.49 8.78 -3.09
N LEU A 144 2.21 8.10 -2.19
CA LEU A 144 2.29 6.64 -2.18
C LEU A 144 0.98 5.97 -1.73
N SER A 145 0.16 6.69 -0.96
CA SER A 145 -1.20 6.26 -0.62
C SER A 145 -2.20 6.97 -1.52
N THR A 146 -2.90 6.19 -2.33
CA THR A 146 -3.93 6.68 -3.26
C THR A 146 -5.09 5.69 -3.32
N GLY A 147 -6.20 6.11 -3.94
CA GLY A 147 -7.38 5.27 -4.06
C GLY A 147 -8.30 5.37 -2.84
N LEU A 148 -9.51 4.82 -3.00
CA LEU A 148 -10.52 4.72 -1.95
C LEU A 148 -11.13 3.32 -1.99
N ASP A 149 -10.63 2.43 -1.13
CA ASP A 149 -11.17 1.08 -1.01
C ASP A 149 -12.44 1.11 -0.15
N LEU A 150 -13.59 0.85 -0.79
CA LEU A 150 -14.89 0.97 -0.12
C LEU A 150 -15.09 -0.06 1.01
N VAL A 151 -14.42 -1.22 0.93
CA VAL A 151 -14.48 -2.23 2.00
C VAL A 151 -13.66 -1.79 3.20
N SER A 152 -12.47 -1.26 2.97
CA SER A 152 -11.63 -0.67 4.00
C SER A 152 -12.33 0.55 4.64
N MET A 153 -12.99 1.40 3.85
CA MET A 153 -13.80 2.52 4.34
C MET A 153 -15.00 2.07 5.19
N ALA A 154 -15.74 1.05 4.77
CA ALA A 154 -16.80 0.46 5.60
C ALA A 154 -16.22 -0.09 6.92
N GLY A 155 -15.00 -0.63 6.87
CA GLY A 155 -14.23 -1.00 8.05
C GLY A 155 -13.98 0.17 9.00
N GLU A 156 -13.54 1.32 8.48
CA GLU A 156 -13.34 2.55 9.29
C GLU A 156 -14.64 3.04 9.92
N TRP A 157 -15.76 3.03 9.18
CA TRP A 157 -17.06 3.42 9.72
C TRP A 157 -17.50 2.53 10.88
N LEU A 158 -17.28 1.20 10.76
CA LEU A 158 -17.54 0.27 11.84
C LEU A 158 -16.60 0.50 13.03
N THR A 159 -15.30 0.69 12.78
CA THR A 159 -14.32 0.98 13.82
C THR A 159 -14.71 2.24 14.61
N ALA A 160 -15.07 3.33 13.92
CA ALA A 160 -15.51 4.57 14.54
C ALA A 160 -16.80 4.39 15.34
N THR A 161 -17.73 3.55 14.87
CA THR A 161 -18.95 3.20 15.62
C THR A 161 -18.64 2.40 16.89
N ALA A 162 -17.66 1.50 16.85
CA ALA A 162 -17.27 0.68 17.99
C ALA A 162 -16.47 1.46 19.04
N ASN A 163 -15.71 2.48 18.63
CA ASN A 163 -14.95 3.42 19.47
C ASN A 163 -14.29 2.79 20.71
N THR A 164 -13.53 1.71 20.50
CA THR A 164 -12.78 1.00 21.56
C THR A 164 -11.28 1.10 21.33
N ASN A 165 -10.51 0.66 22.32
CA ASN A 165 -9.07 0.83 22.40
C ASN A 165 -8.34 -0.53 22.39
N MET A 166 -7.17 -0.59 21.75
CA MET A 166 -6.45 -1.85 21.46
C MET A 166 -5.39 -2.24 22.50
N PHE A 167 -5.60 -1.94 23.78
CA PHE A 167 -4.66 -2.31 24.86
C PHE A 167 -4.99 -3.63 25.57
N THR A 168 -6.26 -3.95 25.80
CA THR A 168 -6.68 -5.17 26.53
C THR A 168 -7.76 -5.94 25.79
N TYR A 169 -7.73 -7.26 25.94
CA TYR A 169 -8.75 -8.17 25.42
C TYR A 169 -10.12 -7.87 26.01
N GLU A 170 -10.19 -7.40 27.26
CA GLU A 170 -11.42 -7.05 27.95
C GLU A 170 -12.33 -6.09 27.17
N ILE A 171 -11.76 -5.04 26.55
CA ILE A 171 -12.53 -4.00 25.86
C ILE A 171 -12.49 -4.12 24.32
N ALA A 172 -11.57 -4.92 23.78
CA ALA A 172 -11.41 -5.13 22.34
C ALA A 172 -11.22 -6.61 21.95
N PRO A 173 -12.04 -7.55 22.46
CA PRO A 173 -11.77 -8.98 22.35
C PRO A 173 -11.72 -9.45 20.89
N VAL A 174 -12.66 -8.98 20.07
CA VAL A 174 -12.76 -9.36 18.65
C VAL A 174 -11.58 -8.78 17.86
N PHE A 175 -11.24 -7.51 18.09
CA PHE A 175 -10.21 -6.83 17.31
C PHE A 175 -8.80 -7.33 17.65
N ILE A 176 -8.51 -7.65 18.91
CA ILE A 176 -7.22 -8.26 19.30
C ILE A 176 -7.04 -9.63 18.66
N LEU A 177 -8.08 -10.47 18.62
CA LEU A 177 -8.00 -11.75 17.92
C LEU A 177 -7.80 -11.57 16.40
N MET A 178 -8.47 -10.59 15.80
CA MET A 178 -8.24 -10.25 14.39
C MET A 178 -6.81 -9.78 14.13
N GLU A 179 -6.24 -8.97 15.04
CA GLU A 179 -4.86 -8.51 14.96
C GLU A 179 -3.87 -9.66 15.03
N ASN A 180 -4.06 -10.58 15.98
CA ASN A 180 -3.24 -11.77 16.08
C ASN A 180 -3.27 -12.59 14.77
N VAL A 181 -4.45 -12.84 14.21
CA VAL A 181 -4.61 -13.65 12.98
C VAL A 181 -3.98 -12.95 11.77
N VAL A 182 -4.25 -11.67 11.56
CA VAL A 182 -3.73 -10.94 10.39
C VAL A 182 -2.21 -10.77 10.49
N LEU A 183 -1.69 -10.39 11.65
CA LEU A 183 -0.24 -10.21 11.81
C LEU A 183 0.51 -11.53 11.70
N THR A 184 -0.05 -12.62 12.20
CA THR A 184 0.50 -13.97 11.98
C THR A 184 0.51 -14.30 10.48
N LYS A 185 -0.58 -13.99 9.76
CA LYS A 185 -0.62 -14.19 8.31
C LYS A 185 0.43 -13.36 7.56
N MET A 186 0.65 -12.13 7.99
CA MET A 186 1.69 -11.26 7.40
C MET A 186 3.09 -11.81 7.67
N ARG A 187 3.37 -12.32 8.89
CA ARG A 187 4.62 -13.02 9.19
C ARG A 187 4.82 -14.28 8.33
N GLU A 188 3.78 -15.08 8.11
CA GLU A 188 3.86 -16.24 7.20
C GLU A 188 4.21 -15.82 5.76
N ILE A 189 3.65 -14.71 5.28
CA ILE A 189 3.92 -14.17 3.94
C ILE A 189 5.35 -13.63 3.81
N ILE A 190 5.84 -12.99 4.88
CA ILE A 190 7.26 -12.63 5.02
C ILE A 190 8.09 -13.91 4.94
N GLY A 191 7.72 -14.97 5.66
CA GLY A 191 8.40 -16.28 5.67
C GLY A 191 8.69 -16.82 7.08
N TRP A 192 8.10 -16.21 8.11
CA TRP A 192 8.33 -16.52 9.51
C TRP A 192 7.16 -17.30 10.10
N ASN A 193 7.46 -18.39 10.81
CA ASN A 193 6.47 -19.23 11.51
C ASN A 193 6.37 -18.93 13.01
N CYS A 194 7.17 -17.99 13.49
CA CYS A 194 7.25 -17.52 14.87
C CYS A 194 7.47 -16.00 14.86
N GLY A 195 7.50 -15.38 16.04
CA GLY A 195 7.83 -13.98 16.19
C GLY A 195 6.65 -13.11 16.57
N ASP A 196 6.97 -11.88 16.98
CA ASP A 196 6.00 -10.91 17.47
C ASP A 196 5.66 -9.86 16.41
N SER A 197 4.55 -9.15 16.58
CA SER A 197 4.14 -8.08 15.68
C SER A 197 3.16 -7.14 16.34
N ILE A 198 3.12 -5.89 15.86
CA ILE A 198 2.11 -4.93 16.30
C ILE A 198 1.77 -3.91 15.20
N LEU A 199 0.56 -3.34 15.25
CA LEU A 199 0.23 -2.15 14.47
C LEU A 199 0.78 -0.88 15.14
N ALA A 200 1.33 0.02 14.33
CA ALA A 200 1.86 1.30 14.75
C ALA A 200 1.19 2.45 13.97
N PRO A 201 1.15 3.68 14.54
CA PRO A 201 0.54 4.85 13.92
C PRO A 201 1.45 5.45 12.82
N GLY A 202 1.70 4.65 11.78
CA GLY A 202 2.53 4.99 10.64
C GLY A 202 3.92 4.33 10.64
N GLY A 203 4.49 4.20 9.43
CA GLY A 203 5.76 3.49 9.21
C GLY A 203 6.95 4.12 9.93
N SER A 204 6.93 5.43 10.17
CA SER A 204 7.97 6.12 10.95
C SER A 204 8.05 5.58 12.38
N ILE A 205 6.91 5.27 13.01
CA ILE A 205 6.88 4.68 14.35
C ILE A 205 7.19 3.18 14.29
N SER A 206 6.81 2.47 13.23
CA SER A 206 7.27 1.10 12.98
C SER A 206 8.80 1.00 12.94
N ASN A 207 9.46 1.91 12.21
CA ASN A 207 10.93 1.98 12.13
C ASN A 207 11.54 2.33 13.51
N LEU A 208 10.88 3.18 14.31
CA LEU A 208 11.29 3.45 15.68
C LEU A 208 11.18 2.20 16.57
N TYR A 209 10.11 1.42 16.47
CA TYR A 209 10.01 0.12 17.17
C TYR A 209 11.17 -0.80 16.82
N ALA A 210 11.52 -0.89 15.52
CA ALA A 210 12.65 -1.71 15.08
C ALA A 210 13.97 -1.26 15.74
N PHE A 211 14.25 0.04 15.74
CA PHE A 211 15.43 0.62 16.40
C PHE A 211 15.45 0.35 17.91
N LEU A 212 14.32 0.59 18.59
CA LEU A 212 14.23 0.41 20.04
C LEU A 212 14.40 -1.06 20.44
N ALA A 213 13.76 -1.97 19.70
CA ALA A 213 13.88 -3.41 19.91
C ALA A 213 15.30 -3.91 19.67
N ALA A 214 15.97 -3.45 18.61
CA ALA A 214 17.36 -3.79 18.33
C ALA A 214 18.29 -3.35 19.47
N ARG A 215 18.14 -2.09 19.92
CA ARG A 215 18.91 -1.57 21.05
C ARG A 215 18.62 -2.33 22.33
N HIS A 216 17.35 -2.61 22.63
CA HIS A 216 16.98 -3.36 23.82
C HIS A 216 17.53 -4.79 23.79
N LYS A 217 17.49 -5.47 22.64
CA LYS A 217 18.02 -6.82 22.47
C LYS A 217 19.52 -6.87 22.74
N MET A 218 20.28 -5.91 22.21
CA MET A 218 21.73 -5.88 22.32
C MET A 218 22.22 -5.24 23.63
N PHE A 219 21.45 -4.30 24.18
CA PHE A 219 21.78 -3.52 25.37
C PHE A 219 20.56 -3.40 26.31
N PRO A 220 20.13 -4.50 26.96
CA PRO A 220 18.88 -4.52 27.75
C PRO A 220 18.86 -3.50 28.90
N ASN A 221 20.02 -3.27 29.52
CA ASN A 221 20.17 -2.29 30.61
C ASN A 221 19.97 -0.84 30.18
N TYR A 222 19.96 -0.55 28.87
CA TYR A 222 19.68 0.80 28.36
C TYR A 222 18.28 1.27 28.79
N LYS A 223 17.32 0.35 28.91
CA LYS A 223 15.96 0.66 29.33
C LYS A 223 15.91 1.36 30.69
N GLU A 224 16.73 0.91 31.65
CA GLU A 224 16.74 1.43 33.03
C GLU A 224 17.78 2.53 33.24
N HIS A 225 18.93 2.44 32.58
CA HIS A 225 20.09 3.30 32.86
C HIS A 225 20.40 4.32 31.76
N GLY A 226 19.70 4.24 30.62
CA GLY A 226 19.96 5.06 29.44
C GLY A 226 21.36 4.84 28.88
N ALA A 227 21.88 5.85 28.16
CA ALA A 227 23.19 5.76 27.51
C ALA A 227 24.37 5.53 28.48
N LYS A 228 24.20 5.81 29.78
CA LYS A 228 25.24 5.66 30.80
C LYS A 228 25.73 4.21 30.98
N CYS A 229 24.92 3.22 30.61
CA CYS A 229 25.33 1.81 30.70
C CYS A 229 26.09 1.31 29.47
N LEU A 230 26.21 2.13 28.42
CA LEU A 230 26.86 1.73 27.19
C LEU A 230 28.38 1.84 27.33
N PRO A 231 29.16 0.87 26.81
CA PRO A 231 30.61 0.93 26.85
C PRO A 231 31.23 1.89 25.83
N GLY A 232 30.41 2.47 24.95
CA GLY A 232 30.82 3.39 23.89
C GLY A 232 29.61 3.93 23.13
N GLU A 233 29.88 4.78 22.13
CA GLU A 233 28.84 5.40 21.30
C GLU A 233 28.26 4.38 20.31
N LEU A 234 26.94 4.26 20.29
CA LEU A 234 26.23 3.41 19.33
C LEU A 234 26.18 4.09 17.95
N VAL A 235 26.24 3.29 16.88
CA VAL A 235 26.18 3.78 15.50
C VAL A 235 25.24 2.92 14.67
N MET A 236 24.40 3.56 13.87
CA MET A 236 23.45 2.91 12.95
C MET A 236 23.69 3.33 11.49
N PHE A 237 23.24 2.50 10.56
CA PHE A 237 23.50 2.68 9.12
C PHE A 237 22.21 2.63 8.30
N THR A 238 22.10 3.48 7.29
CA THR A 238 20.99 3.46 6.33
C THR A 238 21.41 4.07 4.99
N SER A 239 20.66 3.83 3.92
CA SER A 239 20.95 4.37 2.59
C SER A 239 20.70 5.88 2.54
N ASP A 240 21.42 6.60 1.68
CA ASP A 240 21.10 7.97 1.25
C ASP A 240 19.73 8.11 0.55
N GLN A 241 19.13 7.01 0.08
CA GLN A 241 17.78 6.95 -0.51
C GLN A 241 16.71 6.46 0.49
N SER A 242 17.07 6.22 1.74
CA SER A 242 16.13 5.72 2.75
C SER A 242 15.09 6.76 3.17
N HIS A 243 14.04 6.31 3.85
CA HIS A 243 13.06 7.24 4.39
C HIS A 243 13.66 8.04 5.55
N TYR A 244 13.41 9.35 5.57
CA TYR A 244 13.96 10.28 6.58
C TYR A 244 13.70 9.84 8.03
N SER A 245 12.62 9.07 8.28
CA SER A 245 12.30 8.59 9.62
C SER A 245 13.40 7.74 10.24
N VAL A 246 14.21 7.05 9.44
CA VAL A 246 15.33 6.23 9.97
C VAL A 246 16.36 7.13 10.64
N LYS A 247 16.67 8.29 10.04
CA LYS A 247 17.50 9.32 10.68
C LYS A 247 16.79 9.95 11.89
N SER A 248 15.47 10.12 11.83
CA SER A 248 14.68 10.56 12.99
C SER A 248 14.75 9.57 14.17
N CYS A 249 14.88 8.26 13.93
CA CYS A 249 15.07 7.26 14.99
C CYS A 249 16.34 7.54 15.80
N ALA A 250 17.43 7.99 15.18
CA ALA A 250 18.65 8.36 15.90
C ALA A 250 18.43 9.58 16.81
N SER A 251 17.68 10.58 16.34
CA SER A 251 17.34 11.76 17.16
C SER A 251 16.42 11.40 18.33
N VAL A 252 15.28 10.76 18.05
CA VAL A 252 14.28 10.38 19.06
C VAL A 252 14.82 9.30 20.02
N GLY A 253 15.63 8.39 19.50
CA GLY A 253 16.29 7.34 20.26
C GLY A 253 17.41 7.86 21.16
N GLY A 254 17.80 9.13 21.11
CA GLY A 254 18.89 9.65 21.94
C GLY A 254 20.28 9.18 21.51
N LEU A 255 20.45 8.88 20.22
CA LEU A 255 21.73 8.57 19.59
C LEU A 255 22.42 9.83 19.05
N GLY A 256 21.64 10.83 18.64
CA GLY A 256 22.12 11.97 17.85
C GLY A 256 22.21 11.63 16.37
N THR A 257 21.91 12.59 15.49
CA THR A 257 21.84 12.33 14.04
C THR A 257 23.19 12.05 13.39
N ASP A 258 24.29 12.45 14.03
CA ASP A 258 25.66 12.24 13.54
C ASP A 258 26.06 10.76 13.62
N ASN A 259 25.41 10.00 14.51
CA ASN A 259 25.59 8.57 14.68
C ASN A 259 24.63 7.75 13.78
N CYS A 260 23.92 8.41 12.86
CA CYS A 260 23.19 7.76 11.77
C CYS A 260 23.98 7.93 10.47
N ILE A 261 24.76 6.90 10.13
CA ILE A 261 25.71 6.93 9.03
C ILE A 261 24.96 6.61 7.74
N ILE A 262 25.08 7.56 6.81
CA ILE A 262 24.45 7.48 5.50
C ILE A 262 25.39 6.73 4.55
N ILE A 263 24.91 5.62 4.00
CA ILE A 263 25.61 4.78 3.04
C ILE A 263 25.17 5.16 1.63
N SER A 264 26.15 5.37 0.75
CA SER A 264 25.91 5.71 -0.65
C SER A 264 25.11 4.63 -1.38
N SER A 265 24.28 5.07 -2.31
CA SER A 265 23.58 4.20 -3.26
C SER A 265 24.27 4.14 -4.62
N ASP A 266 23.96 3.09 -5.38
CA ASP A 266 24.33 2.93 -6.78
C ASP A 266 23.45 3.80 -7.71
N ALA A 267 23.71 3.72 -9.01
CA ALA A 267 22.96 4.48 -10.01
C ALA A 267 21.46 4.07 -10.11
N ALA A 268 21.06 2.93 -9.54
CA ALA A 268 19.66 2.51 -9.45
C ALA A 268 19.02 2.93 -8.11
N GLY A 269 19.76 3.61 -7.23
CA GLY A 269 19.31 4.06 -5.92
C GLY A 269 19.31 2.95 -4.87
N ARG A 270 20.12 1.90 -5.04
CA ARG A 270 20.27 0.78 -4.08
C ARG A 270 21.51 0.98 -3.24
N MET A 271 21.43 0.71 -1.94
CA MET A 271 22.59 0.75 -1.03
C MET A 271 23.75 -0.10 -1.58
N ILE A 272 24.96 0.45 -1.58
CA ILE A 272 26.18 -0.28 -2.00
C ILE A 272 26.73 -1.10 -0.81
N PRO A 273 26.70 -2.45 -0.86
CA PRO A 273 27.12 -3.27 0.29
C PRO A 273 28.58 -3.09 0.70
N SER A 274 29.49 -2.85 -0.26
CA SER A 274 30.90 -2.62 0.06
C SER A 274 31.11 -1.32 0.85
N GLU A 275 30.31 -0.29 0.60
CA GLU A 275 30.36 0.96 1.36
C GLU A 275 29.79 0.79 2.77
N LEU A 276 28.73 -0.02 2.93
CA LEU A 276 28.22 -0.42 4.23
C LEU A 276 29.30 -1.14 5.06
N GLU A 277 29.93 -2.17 4.49
CA GLU A 277 30.98 -2.92 5.18
C GLU A 277 32.19 -2.04 5.53
N ARG A 278 32.61 -1.16 4.61
CA ARG A 278 33.69 -0.19 4.86
C ARG A 278 33.36 0.71 6.04
N ALA A 279 32.15 1.28 6.09
CA ALA A 279 31.72 2.15 7.17
C ALA A 279 31.66 1.40 8.51
N ILE A 280 31.13 0.18 8.54
CA ILE A 280 31.10 -0.64 9.77
C ILE A 280 32.51 -0.85 10.33
N ILE A 281 33.47 -1.21 9.47
CA ILE A 281 34.87 -1.41 9.88
C ILE A 281 35.48 -0.10 10.41
N GLU A 282 35.25 1.02 9.72
CA GLU A 282 35.76 2.34 10.09
C GLU A 282 35.28 2.77 11.49
N HIS A 283 33.97 2.70 11.73
CA HIS A 283 33.37 3.07 13.01
C HIS A 283 33.79 2.11 14.14
N LYS A 284 33.90 0.81 13.85
CA LYS A 284 34.44 -0.15 14.83
C LYS A 284 35.90 0.17 15.19
N ASN A 285 36.72 0.58 14.24
CA ASN A 285 38.10 0.99 14.48
C ASN A 285 38.22 2.29 15.30
N ARG A 286 37.19 3.14 15.30
CA ARG A 286 37.08 4.32 16.19
C ARG A 286 36.68 3.98 17.63
N GLY A 287 36.38 2.71 17.92
CA GLY A 287 35.85 2.29 19.22
C GLY A 287 34.36 2.53 19.41
N GLU A 288 33.65 2.90 18.34
CA GLU A 288 32.20 3.02 18.31
C GLU A 288 31.56 1.63 18.13
N ILE A 289 30.24 1.54 18.34
CA ILE A 289 29.51 0.29 18.41
C ILE A 289 28.44 0.24 17.30
N PRO A 290 28.80 -0.27 16.10
CA PRO A 290 27.85 -0.63 15.07
C PRO A 290 26.81 -1.62 15.60
N PHE A 291 25.51 -1.30 15.51
CA PHE A 291 24.47 -2.19 16.06
C PHE A 291 23.24 -2.38 15.18
N PHE A 292 22.94 -1.46 14.25
CA PHE A 292 21.69 -1.48 13.49
C PHE A 292 21.90 -1.03 12.04
N VAL A 293 21.36 -1.81 11.10
CA VAL A 293 21.28 -1.46 9.69
C VAL A 293 19.82 -1.44 9.26
N SER A 294 19.38 -0.35 8.63
CA SER A 294 18.08 -0.27 7.97
C SER A 294 18.28 -0.30 6.46
N ALA A 295 17.96 -1.45 5.87
CA ALA A 295 17.82 -1.63 4.42
C ALA A 295 16.39 -1.25 3.99
N THR A 296 16.25 -0.66 2.81
CA THR A 296 14.98 -0.19 2.26
C THR A 296 14.51 -1.10 1.12
N ALA A 297 13.32 -1.68 1.28
CA ALA A 297 12.66 -2.46 0.23
C ALA A 297 11.56 -1.62 -0.42
N GLY A 298 11.93 -0.87 -1.46
CA GLY A 298 11.09 0.10 -2.15
C GLY A 298 11.27 1.51 -1.58
N THR A 299 12.27 2.24 -2.08
CA THR A 299 12.52 3.63 -1.69
C THR A 299 11.35 4.55 -2.07
N THR A 300 11.18 5.66 -1.35
CA THR A 300 10.01 6.56 -1.50
C THR A 300 9.95 7.17 -2.89
N VAL A 301 11.10 7.57 -3.44
CA VAL A 301 11.21 8.32 -4.69
C VAL A 301 11.38 7.37 -5.87
N LEU A 302 12.48 6.62 -5.91
CA LEU A 302 12.84 5.76 -7.04
C LEU A 302 12.14 4.40 -7.02
N GLY A 303 11.62 3.96 -5.86
CA GLY A 303 11.09 2.61 -5.72
C GLY A 303 12.16 1.53 -5.80
N ALA A 304 13.41 1.86 -5.45
CA ALA A 304 14.56 0.97 -5.48
C ALA A 304 14.52 -0.05 -4.34
N PHE A 305 15.16 -1.21 -4.54
CA PHE A 305 15.26 -2.26 -3.53
C PHE A 305 16.72 -2.51 -3.19
N ASP A 306 17.07 -2.29 -1.91
CA ASP A 306 18.39 -2.60 -1.40
C ASP A 306 18.71 -4.11 -1.53
N PRO A 307 19.96 -4.49 -1.78
CA PRO A 307 20.37 -5.89 -1.89
C PRO A 307 20.35 -6.59 -0.52
N LEU A 308 19.17 -7.07 -0.12
CA LEU A 308 18.92 -7.60 1.23
C LEU A 308 19.82 -8.79 1.59
N MET A 309 20.18 -9.64 0.62
CA MET A 309 21.04 -10.79 0.85
C MET A 309 22.46 -10.37 1.24
N GLU A 310 23.11 -9.53 0.44
CA GLU A 310 24.47 -9.06 0.70
C GLU A 310 24.56 -8.20 1.97
N ILE A 311 23.56 -7.33 2.21
CA ILE A 311 23.48 -6.56 3.45
C ILE A 311 23.31 -7.50 4.64
N GLY A 312 22.48 -8.53 4.48
CA GLY A 312 22.31 -9.57 5.50
C GLY A 312 23.61 -10.29 5.84
N ASP A 313 24.41 -10.69 4.85
CA ASP A 313 25.70 -11.35 5.04
C ASP A 313 26.62 -10.47 5.90
N ILE A 314 26.64 -9.17 5.64
CA ILE A 314 27.40 -8.18 6.39
C ILE A 314 26.86 -8.06 7.83
N CYS A 315 25.56 -7.88 8.01
CA CYS A 315 24.95 -7.80 9.34
C CYS A 315 25.27 -9.03 10.19
N GLN A 316 25.18 -10.23 9.62
CA GLN A 316 25.52 -11.47 10.31
C GLN A 316 27.02 -11.54 10.65
N LYS A 317 27.89 -11.19 9.72
CA LYS A 317 29.35 -11.21 9.91
C LYS A 317 29.80 -10.33 11.07
N TYR A 318 29.15 -9.17 11.26
CA TYR A 318 29.53 -8.20 12.27
C TYR A 318 28.62 -8.18 13.51
N GLY A 319 27.54 -8.97 13.50
CA GLY A 319 26.59 -9.07 14.61
C GLY A 319 25.68 -7.85 14.77
N LEU A 320 25.25 -7.23 13.66
CA LEU A 320 24.30 -6.10 13.66
C LEU A 320 22.88 -6.60 13.45
N TRP A 321 21.92 -5.86 13.99
CA TRP A 321 20.50 -6.02 13.69
C TRP A 321 20.19 -5.57 12.26
N LEU A 322 19.53 -6.42 11.47
CA LEU A 322 19.01 -6.08 10.15
C LEU A 322 17.52 -5.75 10.23
N HIS A 323 17.19 -4.49 10.02
CA HIS A 323 15.82 -4.04 9.78
C HIS A 323 15.58 -3.83 8.28
N VAL A 324 14.47 -4.35 7.77
CA VAL A 324 14.00 -4.07 6.41
C VAL A 324 12.79 -3.15 6.47
N ASP A 325 12.97 -1.90 6.03
CA ASP A 325 11.87 -0.97 5.80
C ASP A 325 11.19 -1.32 4.47
N ALA A 326 10.16 -2.15 4.56
CA ALA A 326 9.27 -2.50 3.46
C ALA A 326 7.93 -1.75 3.56
N ALA A 327 7.91 -0.55 4.18
CA ALA A 327 6.69 0.24 4.32
C ALA A 327 5.99 0.42 2.96
N TRP A 328 6.76 0.73 1.92
CA TRP A 328 6.27 0.84 0.56
C TRP A 328 6.26 -0.50 -0.17
N GLY A 329 7.44 -1.07 -0.43
CA GLY A 329 7.59 -2.27 -1.27
C GLY A 329 7.02 -3.56 -0.68
N GLY A 330 6.65 -3.60 0.61
CA GLY A 330 6.04 -4.77 1.26
C GLY A 330 4.76 -5.25 0.59
N GLY A 331 4.02 -4.35 -0.10
CA GLY A 331 2.87 -4.75 -0.92
C GLY A 331 3.22 -5.78 -2.00
N LEU A 332 4.46 -5.78 -2.53
CA LEU A 332 4.90 -6.76 -3.53
C LEU A 332 4.98 -8.18 -2.98
N LEU A 333 5.05 -8.39 -1.66
CA LEU A 333 4.99 -9.72 -1.05
C LEU A 333 3.70 -10.48 -1.39
N MET A 334 2.62 -9.74 -1.72
CA MET A 334 1.34 -10.29 -2.15
C MET A 334 1.37 -10.84 -3.58
N SER A 335 2.32 -10.40 -4.41
CA SER A 335 2.49 -10.86 -5.79
C SER A 335 3.50 -12.00 -5.86
N LYS A 336 3.06 -13.17 -6.35
CA LYS A 336 3.95 -14.29 -6.67
C LYS A 336 4.93 -13.96 -7.80
N LYS A 337 4.55 -13.04 -8.70
CA LYS A 337 5.34 -12.64 -9.87
C LYS A 337 6.44 -11.65 -9.52
N TYR A 338 6.14 -10.69 -8.64
CA TYR A 338 7.01 -9.54 -8.40
C TYR A 338 7.75 -9.57 -7.07
N ARG A 339 7.35 -10.40 -6.08
CA ARG A 339 8.08 -10.52 -4.80
C ARG A 339 9.54 -10.92 -4.97
N HIS A 340 9.84 -11.79 -5.94
CA HIS A 340 11.21 -12.19 -6.29
C HIS A 340 11.63 -11.52 -7.62
N PRO A 341 12.89 -11.08 -7.75
CA PRO A 341 13.95 -11.13 -6.75
C PRO A 341 13.91 -10.03 -5.68
N ARG A 342 13.01 -9.04 -5.79
CA ARG A 342 13.02 -7.77 -5.04
C ARG A 342 13.06 -7.86 -3.51
N LEU A 343 12.33 -8.80 -2.91
CA LEU A 343 12.31 -9.00 -1.45
C LEU A 343 12.96 -10.33 -1.04
N THR A 344 13.79 -10.92 -1.91
CA THR A 344 14.51 -12.17 -1.59
C THR A 344 15.49 -11.90 -0.45
N GLY A 345 15.43 -12.72 0.60
CA GLY A 345 16.26 -12.57 1.80
C GLY A 345 15.50 -12.01 3.01
N ILE A 346 14.23 -11.64 2.85
CA ILE A 346 13.39 -11.20 3.97
C ILE A 346 12.88 -12.40 4.80
N GLU A 347 12.74 -13.56 4.16
CA GLU A 347 11.92 -14.70 4.59
C GLU A 347 12.57 -15.71 5.55
N ARG A 348 13.87 -15.60 5.84
CA ARG A 348 14.62 -16.78 6.30
C ARG A 348 14.54 -17.08 7.78
N SER A 349 13.54 -17.85 8.18
CA SER A 349 13.61 -18.61 9.43
C SER A 349 14.78 -19.60 9.38
N LEU A 350 15.53 -19.72 10.49
CA LEU A 350 16.35 -20.90 10.76
C LEU A 350 15.37 -22.08 10.76
N ARG A 351 15.15 -22.71 9.60
CA ARG A 351 14.54 -24.02 9.56
C ARG A 351 15.59 -24.93 10.16
N LEU A 352 15.59 -25.04 11.49
CA LEU A 352 16.19 -26.18 12.17
C LEU A 352 15.59 -27.40 11.47
N LEU A 353 16.38 -28.02 10.59
CA LEU A 353 16.12 -29.29 9.93
C LEU A 353 15.86 -30.43 10.95
N SER A 354 15.81 -30.15 12.25
CA SER A 354 15.50 -31.10 13.31
C SER A 354 14.11 -31.72 13.17
N ARG A 355 13.11 -31.00 12.65
CA ARG A 355 11.74 -31.55 12.54
C ARG A 355 11.55 -32.49 11.35
N ASP A 356 12.27 -32.28 10.24
CA ASP A 356 12.20 -33.17 9.07
C ASP A 356 13.21 -34.33 9.18
N LEU A 357 14.35 -34.16 9.88
CA LEU A 357 15.27 -35.28 10.19
C LEU A 357 14.70 -36.29 11.19
N GLN A 358 13.77 -35.88 12.07
CA GLN A 358 13.07 -36.82 12.97
C GLN A 358 12.17 -37.82 12.22
N TYR A 359 11.73 -37.49 11.00
CA TYR A 359 10.97 -38.41 10.15
C TYR A 359 11.85 -39.28 9.26
N VAL A 360 13.12 -38.92 9.07
CA VAL A 360 14.08 -39.71 8.27
C VAL A 360 14.85 -40.71 9.13
N PHE A 361 15.04 -40.45 10.42
CA PHE A 361 15.58 -41.42 11.39
C PHE A 361 14.76 -41.39 12.69
N PRO A 362 13.89 -42.39 12.93
CA PRO A 362 13.19 -42.51 14.19
C PRO A 362 14.22 -42.61 15.32
N LYS A 363 14.11 -41.76 16.35
CA LYS A 363 14.96 -41.82 17.56
C LYS A 363 15.00 -43.23 18.17
N GLN A 364 13.93 -44.00 17.96
CA GLN A 364 13.83 -45.40 18.36
C GLN A 364 14.78 -46.31 17.57
N MET A 365 14.93 -46.14 16.26
CA MET A 365 15.83 -46.94 15.42
C MET A 365 17.30 -46.73 15.79
N TYR A 366 17.71 -45.51 16.13
CA TYR A 366 19.07 -45.25 16.64
C TYR A 366 19.31 -45.91 18.00
N LEU A 367 18.34 -45.82 18.92
CA LEU A 367 18.43 -46.45 20.25
C LEU A 367 18.37 -47.97 20.18
N ASP A 368 17.63 -48.54 19.22
CA ASP A 368 17.54 -49.97 18.98
C ASP A 368 18.85 -50.49 18.39
N ILE A 369 19.47 -49.78 17.43
CA ILE A 369 20.80 -50.10 16.90
C ILE A 369 21.87 -50.05 18.01
N VAL A 370 21.84 -49.03 18.87
CA VAL A 370 22.79 -48.93 19.99
C VAL A 370 22.56 -50.04 21.04
N ARG A 371 21.31 -50.39 21.33
CA ARG A 371 20.97 -51.52 22.23
C ARG A 371 21.38 -52.87 21.64
N ASP A 372 21.23 -53.08 20.33
CA ASP A 372 21.65 -54.30 19.65
C ASP A 372 23.18 -54.46 19.67
N ILE A 373 23.91 -53.34 19.55
CA ILE A 373 25.37 -53.27 19.68
C ILE A 373 25.84 -53.61 21.11
N GLU A 374 25.13 -53.14 22.14
CA GLU A 374 25.50 -53.44 23.54
C GLU A 374 25.20 -54.88 23.94
N THR A 375 24.26 -55.54 23.27
CA THR A 375 23.83 -56.92 23.58
C THR A 375 24.57 -58.01 22.79
N HIS A 376 25.05 -57.74 21.57
CA HIS A 376 25.69 -58.74 20.71
C HIS A 376 27.22 -58.59 20.66
N ARG A 377 27.86 -58.70 21.83
CA ARG A 377 29.32 -58.61 22.04
C ARG A 377 30.12 -59.83 21.56
N GLU A 378 29.74 -60.47 20.45
CA GLU A 378 30.51 -61.57 19.87
C GLU A 378 31.08 -61.23 18.49
N TYR A 379 32.41 -61.29 18.46
CA TYR A 379 33.35 -61.32 17.36
C TYR A 379 32.74 -61.60 15.97
N TRP A 380 32.83 -60.60 15.08
CA TRP A 380 33.05 -60.69 13.61
C TRP A 380 32.46 -59.54 12.79
N ILE A 381 31.92 -58.50 13.41
CA ILE A 381 31.21 -57.41 12.71
C ILE A 381 31.81 -56.01 12.96
N HIS A 382 32.97 -55.92 13.60
CA HIS A 382 33.53 -54.64 14.05
C HIS A 382 34.03 -53.69 12.95
N GLU A 383 34.47 -54.19 11.78
CA GLU A 383 35.14 -53.37 10.76
C GLU A 383 34.16 -52.76 9.76
N VAL A 384 33.15 -53.53 9.33
CA VAL A 384 32.06 -53.02 8.47
C VAL A 384 31.23 -51.98 9.22
N TYR A 385 30.99 -52.16 10.52
CA TYR A 385 30.16 -51.24 11.30
C TYR A 385 30.89 -49.95 11.68
N ARG A 386 32.20 -50.02 11.93
CA ARG A 386 33.01 -48.81 12.13
C ARG A 386 33.02 -47.95 10.87
N ASN A 387 33.13 -48.58 9.69
CA ASN A 387 33.01 -47.90 8.40
C ASN A 387 31.62 -47.28 8.19
N VAL A 388 30.53 -47.96 8.58
CA VAL A 388 29.17 -47.39 8.47
C VAL A 388 28.98 -46.19 9.41
N VAL A 389 29.47 -46.26 10.65
CA VAL A 389 29.40 -45.14 11.60
C VAL A 389 30.29 -43.97 11.13
N GLU A 390 31.47 -44.23 10.59
CA GLU A 390 32.34 -43.19 10.01
C GLU A 390 31.72 -42.57 8.75
N ILE A 391 31.11 -43.36 7.87
CA ILE A 391 30.40 -42.86 6.68
C ILE A 391 29.18 -42.05 7.09
N LEU A 392 28.40 -42.49 8.09
CA LEU A 392 27.27 -41.72 8.61
C LEU A 392 27.73 -40.43 9.28
N ASN A 393 28.83 -40.45 10.04
CA ASN A 393 29.41 -39.23 10.60
C ASN A 393 29.97 -38.31 9.52
N ASP A 394 30.59 -38.83 8.47
CA ASP A 394 31.12 -38.03 7.36
C ASP A 394 29.98 -37.47 6.49
N ILE A 395 28.90 -38.23 6.26
CA ILE A 395 27.66 -37.75 5.63
C ILE A 395 27.01 -36.68 6.49
N CYS A 396 26.88 -36.87 7.80
CA CYS A 396 26.36 -35.87 8.73
C CYS A 396 27.25 -34.62 8.79
N THR A 397 28.57 -34.76 8.72
CA THR A 397 29.53 -33.64 8.74
C THR A 397 29.54 -32.90 7.40
N LYS A 398 29.39 -33.61 6.26
CA LYS A 398 29.24 -33.03 4.92
C LYS A 398 27.86 -32.38 4.75
N LEU A 399 26.80 -32.97 5.30
CA LEU A 399 25.48 -32.35 5.41
C LEU A 399 25.54 -31.13 6.31
N ASP A 400 26.19 -31.15 7.47
CA ASP A 400 26.34 -29.99 8.35
C ASP A 400 27.18 -28.87 7.69
N ARG A 401 28.23 -29.21 6.92
CA ARG A 401 28.99 -28.22 6.13
C ARG A 401 28.19 -27.65 4.95
N ASN A 402 27.34 -28.45 4.30
CA ASN A 402 26.48 -27.99 3.20
C ASN A 402 25.22 -27.26 3.72
N ILE A 403 24.69 -27.62 4.89
CA ILE A 403 23.59 -26.95 5.60
C ILE A 403 24.09 -25.63 6.21
N LYS A 404 25.34 -25.56 6.71
CA LYS A 404 26.00 -24.30 7.09
C LYS A 404 26.21 -23.36 5.90
N LYS A 405 26.28 -23.90 4.67
CA LYS A 405 26.26 -23.14 3.41
C LYS A 405 24.85 -22.72 2.97
N ILE A 406 23.81 -23.26 3.59
CA ILE A 406 22.40 -22.83 3.48
C ILE A 406 22.01 -22.14 4.80
N ILE A 407 22.93 -21.38 5.39
CA ILE A 407 22.59 -20.36 6.38
C ILE A 407 22.53 -19.08 5.58
N GLU A 408 21.35 -18.86 5.03
CA GLU A 408 21.10 -17.64 4.31
C GLU A 408 20.26 -16.72 5.22
N ILE A 409 20.47 -15.41 5.07
CA ILE A 409 20.12 -14.40 6.06
C ILE A 409 18.64 -14.04 6.03
N SER A 410 18.14 -13.59 7.17
CA SER A 410 16.81 -13.02 7.36
C SER A 410 16.93 -11.70 8.08
N ALA A 411 16.03 -10.78 7.73
CA ALA A 411 15.76 -9.64 8.56
C ALA A 411 15.38 -10.06 9.99
N ASP A 412 15.75 -9.25 10.97
CA ASP A 412 15.34 -9.39 12.36
C ASP A 412 14.00 -8.68 12.62
N SER A 413 13.75 -7.60 11.85
CA SER A 413 12.44 -6.93 11.82
C SER A 413 12.07 -6.37 10.44
N VAL A 414 10.77 -6.28 10.17
CA VAL A 414 10.21 -5.78 8.91
C VAL A 414 9.08 -4.79 9.18
N THR A 415 9.19 -3.58 8.64
CA THR A 415 8.07 -2.61 8.57
C THR A 415 7.28 -2.88 7.29
N TRP A 416 5.94 -2.86 7.35
CA TRP A 416 5.07 -2.99 6.17
C TRP A 416 3.83 -2.11 6.34
N ASN A 417 3.51 -1.26 5.34
CA ASN A 417 2.31 -0.42 5.39
C ASN A 417 1.24 -0.88 4.39
N PRO A 418 0.24 -1.65 4.83
CA PRO A 418 -0.93 -1.95 4.02
C PRO A 418 -1.67 -0.69 3.51
N HIS A 419 -1.57 0.45 4.19
CA HIS A 419 -2.19 1.71 3.73
C HIS A 419 -1.54 2.35 2.49
N LYS A 420 -0.47 1.75 1.96
CA LYS A 420 0.17 2.19 0.71
C LYS A 420 -0.26 1.30 -0.45
N LEU A 421 0.60 0.40 -0.92
CA LEU A 421 0.33 -0.43 -2.12
C LEU A 421 -0.88 -1.35 -2.03
N MET A 422 -1.29 -1.76 -0.82
CA MET A 422 -2.48 -2.62 -0.66
C MET A 422 -3.80 -1.82 -0.63
N GLY A 423 -3.72 -0.49 -0.51
CA GLY A 423 -4.87 0.41 -0.55
C GLY A 423 -5.78 0.35 0.67
N ALA A 424 -5.28 -0.07 1.85
CA ALA A 424 -6.02 0.15 3.09
C ALA A 424 -6.10 1.66 3.40
N LEU A 425 -7.14 2.12 4.09
CA LEU A 425 -7.23 3.53 4.51
C LEU A 425 -6.17 3.87 5.58
N LEU A 426 -5.78 5.15 5.61
CA LEU A 426 -4.78 5.67 6.54
C LEU A 426 -5.35 5.78 7.97
N GLN A 427 -4.62 5.44 9.03
CA GLN A 427 -3.32 4.75 9.05
C GLN A 427 -3.49 3.22 9.12
N CYS A 428 -2.50 2.47 8.65
CA CYS A 428 -2.42 1.01 8.80
C CYS A 428 -0.98 0.56 8.54
N SER A 429 -0.16 0.50 9.58
CA SER A 429 1.27 0.19 9.51
C SER A 429 1.58 -0.93 10.48
N THR A 430 2.36 -1.92 10.06
CA THR A 430 2.75 -3.05 10.88
C THR A 430 4.27 -3.05 11.06
N ILE A 431 4.71 -3.52 12.22
CA ILE A 431 6.09 -3.91 12.47
C ILE A 431 6.09 -5.37 12.91
N HIS A 432 6.98 -6.15 12.30
CA HIS A 432 7.14 -7.57 12.56
C HIS A 432 8.54 -7.82 13.10
N PHE A 433 8.65 -8.70 14.08
CA PHE A 433 9.89 -9.18 14.67
C PHE A 433 9.96 -10.68 14.51
N LYS A 434 11.15 -11.20 14.26
CA LYS A 434 11.37 -12.64 14.16
C LYS A 434 11.36 -13.35 15.51
N GLU A 435 11.67 -12.61 16.58
CA GLU A 435 11.72 -13.09 17.95
C GLU A 435 10.41 -12.81 18.70
N ASP A 436 9.92 -13.82 19.42
CA ASP A 436 8.75 -13.71 20.29
C ASP A 436 9.08 -12.99 21.60
N GLY A 437 8.15 -12.17 22.10
CA GLY A 437 8.28 -11.51 23.40
C GLY A 437 9.23 -10.31 23.44
N LEU A 438 9.89 -9.98 22.33
CA LEU A 438 10.81 -8.84 22.28
C LEU A 438 10.08 -7.49 22.49
N LEU A 439 8.86 -7.37 21.98
CA LEU A 439 8.06 -6.16 22.13
C LEU A 439 7.67 -5.93 23.60
N ILE A 440 7.19 -6.97 24.28
CA ILE A 440 6.82 -6.85 25.70
C ILE A 440 8.05 -6.58 26.56
N SER A 441 9.17 -7.28 26.36
CA SER A 441 10.38 -7.03 27.15
C SER A 441 10.91 -5.60 26.96
N CYS A 442 10.90 -5.12 25.72
CA CYS A 442 11.34 -3.77 25.35
C CYS A 442 10.46 -2.70 26.00
N ASN A 443 9.13 -2.84 25.90
CA ASN A 443 8.21 -1.73 26.14
C ASN A 443 7.45 -1.81 27.46
N GLN A 444 7.33 -2.98 28.09
CA GLN A 444 6.52 -3.17 29.30
C GLN A 444 6.90 -2.18 30.39
N MET A 445 5.88 -1.59 31.03
CA MET A 445 6.03 -0.80 32.25
C MET A 445 5.21 -1.36 33.41
N SER A 446 4.39 -2.39 33.16
CA SER A 446 3.58 -3.08 34.16
C SER A 446 2.68 -2.13 34.95
N ALA A 447 1.96 -1.26 34.24
CA ALA A 447 1.05 -0.30 34.84
C ALA A 447 -0.14 -1.02 35.51
N GLU A 448 -0.13 -1.08 36.85
CA GLU A 448 -1.08 -1.87 37.66
C GLU A 448 -2.56 -1.52 37.39
N TYR A 449 -2.85 -0.27 37.02
CA TYR A 449 -4.23 0.18 36.74
C TYR A 449 -4.83 -0.37 35.43
N LEU A 450 -4.01 -0.95 34.55
CA LEU A 450 -4.43 -1.39 33.21
C LEU A 450 -4.16 -2.89 32.99
N PHE A 451 -3.01 -3.38 33.46
CA PHE A 451 -2.53 -4.75 33.23
C PHE A 451 -2.57 -5.57 34.53
N MET A 452 -3.76 -5.69 35.11
CA MET A 452 -4.03 -6.58 36.24
C MET A 452 -3.74 -8.04 35.85
N THR A 453 -3.03 -8.78 36.71
CA THR A 453 -2.59 -10.16 36.42
C THR A 453 -3.56 -11.23 36.88
N ASP A 454 -4.59 -10.85 37.65
CA ASP A 454 -5.62 -11.70 38.26
C ASP A 454 -6.96 -11.64 37.51
N LYS A 455 -6.94 -11.26 36.23
CA LYS A 455 -8.13 -11.25 35.36
C LYS A 455 -8.69 -12.66 35.11
N LEU A 456 -9.98 -12.73 34.79
CA LEU A 456 -10.72 -13.97 34.54
C LEU A 456 -10.38 -14.66 33.20
N TYR A 457 -9.52 -14.05 32.38
CA TYR A 457 -9.12 -14.56 31.06
C TYR A 457 -7.60 -14.58 30.93
N ASP A 458 -7.09 -15.23 29.88
CA ASP A 458 -5.65 -15.28 29.58
C ASP A 458 -5.10 -13.89 29.24
N ILE A 459 -4.37 -13.30 30.19
CA ILE A 459 -3.80 -11.95 30.05
C ILE A 459 -2.73 -11.84 28.95
N SER A 460 -2.25 -12.95 28.39
CA SER A 460 -1.32 -12.90 27.25
C SER A 460 -1.94 -12.28 25.98
N TYR A 461 -3.27 -12.16 25.93
CA TYR A 461 -3.99 -11.43 24.90
C TYR A 461 -4.03 -9.91 25.13
N ASP A 462 -3.67 -9.41 26.31
CA ASP A 462 -3.49 -7.98 26.53
C ASP A 462 -2.18 -7.53 25.86
N THR A 463 -2.29 -6.68 24.85
CA THR A 463 -1.14 -6.28 24.01
C THR A 463 -0.63 -4.88 24.34
N GLY A 464 -1.25 -4.17 25.27
CA GLY A 464 -0.91 -2.78 25.58
C GLY A 464 0.50 -2.59 26.16
N ASP A 465 1.06 -3.56 26.88
CA ASP A 465 2.45 -3.47 27.37
C ASP A 465 3.50 -3.81 26.30
N LYS A 466 3.07 -4.22 25.09
CA LYS A 466 3.96 -4.41 23.94
C LYS A 466 4.29 -3.11 23.21
N VAL A 467 3.61 -2.01 23.53
CA VAL A 467 3.64 -0.77 22.75
C VAL A 467 4.15 0.42 23.54
N ILE A 468 4.70 1.42 22.84
CA ILE A 468 5.03 2.73 23.42
C ILE A 468 3.80 3.64 23.59
N GLN A 469 2.66 3.25 23.00
CA GLN A 469 1.39 3.95 23.12
C GLN A 469 0.59 3.43 24.31
N CYS A 470 -0.19 4.27 24.98
CA CYS A 470 -1.22 3.79 25.91
C CYS A 470 -2.51 3.51 25.12
N GLY A 471 -3.21 4.57 24.71
CA GLY A 471 -4.34 4.45 23.80
C GLY A 471 -3.89 4.15 22.37
N ARG A 472 -4.47 3.12 21.75
CA ARG A 472 -4.17 2.68 20.39
C ARG A 472 -5.46 2.44 19.60
N HIS A 473 -5.53 3.07 18.43
CA HIS A 473 -6.65 2.94 17.50
C HIS A 473 -6.74 1.53 16.90
N ASN A 474 -7.95 1.08 16.58
CA ASN A 474 -8.20 -0.17 15.87
C ASN A 474 -7.99 0.01 14.36
N ASP A 475 -6.74 -0.13 13.93
CA ASP A 475 -6.39 -0.13 12.51
C ASP A 475 -6.53 -1.51 11.84
N ILE A 476 -6.84 -2.55 12.62
CA ILE A 476 -6.87 -3.92 12.10
C ILE A 476 -8.17 -4.27 11.40
N PHE A 477 -9.33 -3.80 11.88
CA PHE A 477 -10.61 -4.27 11.35
C PHE A 477 -10.77 -3.96 9.85
N LYS A 478 -10.41 -2.76 9.42
CA LYS A 478 -10.43 -2.35 8.00
C LYS A 478 -9.52 -3.21 7.13
N LEU A 479 -8.33 -3.58 7.63
CA LEU A 479 -7.40 -4.43 6.91
C LEU A 479 -7.91 -5.87 6.86
N TRP A 480 -8.38 -6.40 7.99
CA TRP A 480 -8.97 -7.73 8.08
C TRP A 480 -10.15 -7.86 7.11
N LEU A 481 -11.07 -6.89 7.11
CA LEU A 481 -12.25 -6.90 6.25
C LEU A 481 -11.87 -6.80 4.77
N GLN A 482 -10.92 -5.92 4.43
CA GLN A 482 -10.36 -5.83 3.09
C GLN A 482 -9.75 -7.17 2.65
N TRP A 483 -8.97 -7.82 3.51
CA TRP A 483 -8.36 -9.12 3.25
C TRP A 483 -9.40 -10.24 3.05
N ARG A 484 -10.47 -10.24 3.86
CA ARG A 484 -11.59 -11.16 3.70
C ARG A 484 -12.32 -10.97 2.37
N SER A 485 -12.44 -9.73 1.89
CA SER A 485 -13.11 -9.41 0.63
C SER A 485 -12.30 -9.77 -0.62
N LYS A 486 -10.97 -9.61 -0.57
CA LYS A 486 -10.08 -9.80 -1.73
C LYS A 486 -9.40 -11.17 -1.74
N GLY A 487 -9.11 -11.73 -0.56
CA GLY A 487 -8.15 -12.81 -0.40
C GLY A 487 -6.72 -12.40 -0.79
N THR A 488 -5.74 -13.26 -0.49
CA THR A 488 -4.34 -13.02 -0.87
C THR A 488 -4.17 -12.94 -2.39
N ASP A 489 -4.88 -13.78 -3.16
CA ASP A 489 -4.81 -13.77 -4.62
C ASP A 489 -5.41 -12.48 -5.23
N GLY A 490 -6.44 -11.89 -4.62
CA GLY A 490 -7.01 -10.62 -5.08
C GLY A 490 -6.05 -9.44 -4.87
N PHE A 491 -5.35 -9.41 -3.74
CA PHE A 491 -4.24 -8.47 -3.54
C PHE A 491 -3.12 -8.70 -4.56
N GLY A 492 -2.70 -9.96 -4.77
CA GLY A 492 -1.67 -10.29 -5.77
C GLY A 492 -2.01 -9.77 -7.16
N LYS A 493 -3.24 -9.99 -7.64
CA LYS A 493 -3.74 -9.46 -8.93
C LYS A 493 -3.73 -7.93 -8.98
N THR A 494 -4.08 -7.28 -7.88
CA THR A 494 -4.07 -5.81 -7.79
C THR A 494 -2.64 -5.28 -7.95
N ILE A 495 -1.68 -5.86 -7.21
CA ILE A 495 -0.26 -5.49 -7.32
C ILE A 495 0.28 -5.76 -8.72
N ASP A 496 -0.05 -6.91 -9.31
CA ASP A 496 0.38 -7.25 -10.68
C ASP A 496 -0.12 -6.21 -11.69
N THR A 497 -1.37 -5.77 -11.54
CA THR A 497 -1.98 -4.73 -12.39
C THR A 497 -1.25 -3.39 -12.24
N LEU A 498 -0.92 -2.98 -11.01
CA LEU A 498 -0.18 -1.74 -10.76
C LEU A 498 1.22 -1.77 -11.39
N MET A 499 1.93 -2.88 -11.28
CA MET A 499 3.23 -3.08 -11.94
C MET A 499 3.11 -3.05 -13.47
N ASP A 500 2.07 -3.69 -14.03
CA ASP A 500 1.83 -3.69 -15.47
C ASP A 500 1.47 -2.28 -16.00
N LEU A 501 0.76 -1.47 -15.21
CA LEU A 501 0.49 -0.06 -15.50
C LEU A 501 1.77 0.80 -15.44
N ALA A 502 2.67 0.56 -14.48
CA ALA A 502 3.96 1.22 -14.42
C ALA A 502 4.81 0.91 -15.67
N HIS A 503 4.89 -0.38 -16.06
CA HIS A 503 5.55 -0.78 -17.31
C HIS A 503 4.89 -0.17 -18.55
N TYR A 504 3.55 -0.05 -18.56
CA TYR A 504 2.83 0.64 -19.63
C TYR A 504 3.24 2.11 -19.72
N GLN A 505 3.27 2.83 -18.59
CA GLN A 505 3.70 4.23 -18.54
C GLN A 505 5.12 4.40 -19.06
N VAL A 506 6.05 3.53 -18.66
CA VAL A 506 7.43 3.51 -19.18
C VAL A 506 7.46 3.35 -20.71
N ARG A 507 6.70 2.40 -21.26
CA ARG A 507 6.61 2.22 -22.73
C ARG A 507 6.06 3.46 -23.43
N ARG A 508 5.07 4.13 -22.83
CA ARG A 508 4.50 5.39 -23.36
C ARG A 508 5.52 6.53 -23.36
N ILE A 509 6.28 6.67 -22.28
CA ILE A 509 7.38 7.66 -22.15
C ILE A 509 8.45 7.40 -23.21
N LYS A 510 8.93 6.16 -23.32
CA LYS A 510 9.96 5.78 -24.30
C LYS A 510 9.52 5.95 -25.75
N ALA A 511 8.23 5.88 -26.04
CA ALA A 511 7.67 6.15 -27.36
C ALA A 511 7.66 7.64 -27.74
N GLN A 512 7.93 8.54 -26.79
CA GLN A 512 7.96 10.00 -26.99
C GLN A 512 9.29 10.61 -26.45
N PRO A 513 10.46 10.18 -26.97
CA PRO A 513 11.76 10.55 -26.42
C PRO A 513 12.14 12.02 -26.62
N ASP A 514 11.45 12.74 -27.51
CA ASP A 514 11.60 14.19 -27.66
C ASP A 514 10.86 14.97 -26.57
N LYS A 515 9.77 14.41 -26.02
CA LYS A 515 8.93 15.04 -24.99
C LYS A 515 9.30 14.61 -23.57
N PHE A 516 9.81 13.39 -23.38
CA PHE A 516 10.08 12.84 -22.06
C PHE A 516 11.44 12.18 -21.97
N TYR A 517 12.08 12.33 -20.82
CA TYR A 517 13.33 11.64 -20.47
C TYR A 517 13.08 10.75 -19.26
N LEU A 518 13.08 9.42 -19.45
CA LEU A 518 13.01 8.47 -18.35
C LEU A 518 14.34 8.47 -17.60
N ILE A 519 14.30 8.61 -16.27
CA ILE A 519 15.52 8.68 -15.45
C ILE A 519 16.14 7.30 -15.32
N MET A 520 15.32 6.29 -15.03
CA MET A 520 15.75 4.89 -14.94
C MET A 520 14.57 3.94 -15.15
N GLU A 521 14.87 2.68 -15.42
CA GLU A 521 13.86 1.63 -15.40
C GLU A 521 13.39 1.40 -13.96
N PRO A 522 12.08 1.44 -13.71
CA PRO A 522 11.57 1.37 -12.35
C PRO A 522 11.57 -0.06 -11.82
N GLU A 523 11.95 -0.22 -10.57
CA GLU A 523 11.82 -1.51 -9.89
C GLU A 523 10.46 -1.68 -9.23
N CYS A 524 9.82 -0.59 -8.80
CA CYS A 524 8.47 -0.58 -8.25
C CYS A 524 7.52 0.16 -9.20
N VAL A 525 6.38 0.65 -8.68
CA VAL A 525 5.40 1.42 -9.45
C VAL A 525 5.77 2.91 -9.59
N ASN A 526 6.92 3.31 -9.03
CA ASN A 526 7.49 4.66 -9.13
C ASN A 526 8.09 4.87 -10.53
N VAL A 527 7.53 5.77 -11.33
CA VAL A 527 8.09 6.08 -12.67
C VAL A 527 8.62 7.51 -12.69
N SER A 528 9.95 7.65 -12.62
CA SER A 528 10.63 8.95 -12.53
C SER A 528 11.12 9.42 -13.91
N PHE A 529 10.74 10.63 -14.33
CA PHE A 529 11.08 11.16 -15.64
C PHE A 529 11.16 12.70 -15.66
N TRP A 530 11.63 13.29 -16.74
CA TRP A 530 11.49 14.71 -17.00
C TRP A 530 10.55 14.95 -18.18
N TYR A 531 9.75 16.02 -18.12
CA TYR A 531 9.11 16.58 -19.31
C TYR A 531 10.03 17.61 -19.96
N ILE A 532 10.31 17.44 -21.25
CA ILE A 532 11.20 18.31 -22.02
C ILE A 532 10.35 19.34 -22.80
N PRO A 533 10.41 20.63 -22.42
CA PRO A 533 9.70 21.69 -23.15
C PRO A 533 10.28 21.83 -24.57
N LYS A 534 9.47 22.32 -25.51
CA LYS A 534 9.88 22.52 -26.93
C LYS A 534 11.26 23.19 -27.08
N ARG A 535 11.57 24.20 -26.27
CA ARG A 535 12.85 24.95 -26.31
C ARG A 535 14.09 24.12 -25.92
N LEU A 536 13.92 23.01 -25.21
CA LEU A 536 15.01 22.13 -24.75
C LEU A 536 15.04 20.78 -25.51
N ARG A 537 14.18 20.59 -26.52
CA ARG A 537 14.19 19.38 -27.36
C ARG A 537 15.40 19.42 -28.29
N GLY A 538 16.07 18.28 -28.47
CA GLY A 538 17.31 18.19 -29.25
C GLY A 538 18.56 18.74 -28.55
N VAL A 539 18.42 19.43 -27.41
CA VAL A 539 19.56 19.82 -26.56
C VAL A 539 20.10 18.55 -25.86
N PRO A 540 21.40 18.23 -25.97
CA PRO A 540 22.01 17.11 -25.26
C PRO A 540 21.73 17.15 -23.77
N HIS A 541 21.66 15.97 -23.14
CA HIS A 541 21.46 15.88 -21.69
C HIS A 541 22.70 16.39 -20.96
N SER A 542 22.53 17.31 -20.01
CA SER A 542 23.60 17.93 -19.23
C SER A 542 23.05 18.46 -17.90
N GLN A 543 23.94 18.75 -16.95
CA GLN A 543 23.55 19.32 -15.65
C GLN A 543 22.79 20.65 -15.80
N ASP A 544 23.20 21.51 -16.73
CA ASP A 544 22.51 22.77 -17.01
C ASP A 544 21.09 22.55 -17.52
N LYS A 545 20.89 21.51 -18.36
CA LYS A 545 19.55 21.13 -18.82
C LYS A 545 18.71 20.63 -17.65
N GLU A 546 19.25 19.80 -16.76
CA GLU A 546 18.54 19.35 -15.56
C GLU A 546 18.16 20.51 -14.64
N ASN A 547 19.08 21.45 -14.38
CA ASN A 547 18.83 22.64 -13.58
C ASN A 547 17.70 23.51 -14.17
N GLU A 548 17.60 23.57 -15.50
CA GLU A 548 16.50 24.25 -16.18
C GLU A 548 15.18 23.46 -16.09
N LEU A 549 15.22 22.13 -16.21
CA LEU A 549 14.05 21.26 -16.06
C LEU A 549 13.50 21.28 -14.63
N ALA A 550 14.37 21.35 -13.63
CA ALA A 550 14.01 21.48 -12.22
C ALA A 550 13.14 22.71 -11.97
N LYS A 551 13.48 23.87 -12.58
CA LYS A 551 12.66 25.10 -12.50
C LYS A 551 11.29 24.98 -13.18
N ILE A 552 11.12 24.05 -14.12
CA ILE A 552 9.90 23.88 -14.90
C ILE A 552 8.89 22.97 -14.19
N CYS A 553 9.33 21.91 -13.51
CA CYS A 553 8.44 21.00 -12.78
C CYS A 553 7.48 21.71 -11.80
N PRO A 554 7.90 22.66 -10.93
CA PRO A 554 6.97 23.35 -10.04
C PRO A 554 5.97 24.25 -10.79
N ILE A 555 6.36 24.82 -11.94
CA ILE A 555 5.44 25.60 -12.79
C ILE A 555 4.34 24.70 -13.36
N ILE A 556 4.72 23.53 -13.87
CA ILE A 556 3.76 22.55 -14.40
C ILE A 556 2.83 22.07 -13.27
N LYS A 557 3.39 21.79 -12.09
CA LYS A 557 2.61 21.40 -10.91
C LYS A 557 1.62 22.49 -10.50
N GLY A 558 2.04 23.76 -10.45
CA GLY A 558 1.15 24.88 -10.16
C GLY A 558 -0.05 24.92 -11.11
N LYS A 559 0.19 24.81 -12.42
CA LYS A 559 -0.87 24.74 -13.43
C LYS A 559 -1.78 23.53 -13.31
N MET A 560 -1.23 22.37 -12.95
CA MET A 560 -2.01 21.16 -12.70
C MET A 560 -2.96 21.36 -11.52
N MET A 561 -2.48 21.98 -10.43
CA MET A 561 -3.29 22.29 -9.25
C MET A 561 -4.39 23.31 -9.55
N GLU A 562 -4.07 24.39 -10.28
CA GLU A 562 -5.05 25.40 -10.72
C GLU A 562 -6.14 24.79 -11.61
N SER A 563 -5.74 23.90 -12.54
CA SER A 563 -6.69 23.22 -13.42
C SER A 563 -7.58 22.19 -12.70
N GLY A 564 -7.04 21.55 -11.65
CA GLY A 564 -7.68 20.45 -10.92
C GLY A 564 -7.75 19.12 -11.69
N VAL A 565 -7.15 18.99 -12.87
CA VAL A 565 -7.34 17.83 -13.77
C VAL A 565 -6.54 16.59 -13.37
N ILE A 566 -5.34 16.80 -12.80
CA ILE A 566 -4.41 15.76 -12.37
C ILE A 566 -3.57 16.31 -11.21
N ASN A 567 -3.16 15.45 -10.28
CA ASN A 567 -2.22 15.85 -9.23
C ASN A 567 -1.10 14.81 -9.11
N CYS A 568 0.12 15.19 -9.48
CA CYS A 568 1.31 14.35 -9.42
C CYS A 568 2.38 14.98 -8.52
N GLY A 569 3.17 14.16 -7.83
CA GLY A 569 4.28 14.63 -6.99
C GLY A 569 5.41 15.25 -7.83
N GLY A 570 6.12 16.23 -7.25
CA GLY A 570 7.38 16.74 -7.75
C GLY A 570 8.31 16.95 -6.56
N ILE A 571 9.52 16.38 -6.61
CA ILE A 571 10.52 16.48 -5.54
C ILE A 571 11.87 16.78 -6.21
N GLU A 572 12.59 17.77 -5.69
CA GLU A 572 14.02 17.94 -5.94
C GLU A 572 14.79 17.04 -4.96
N CYS A 573 15.60 16.11 -5.46
CA CYS A 573 16.47 15.29 -4.63
C CYS A 573 17.82 16.02 -4.41
N PRO A 574 18.40 16.04 -3.19
CA PRO A 574 19.69 16.69 -2.93
C PRO A 574 20.90 15.98 -3.56
N SER A 575 20.76 14.71 -3.95
CA SER A 575 21.70 14.02 -4.82
C SER A 575 21.27 14.24 -6.27
N GLU A 576 22.24 14.56 -7.12
CA GLU A 576 22.09 14.83 -8.55
C GLU A 576 21.06 13.86 -9.19
N SER A 577 20.05 14.42 -9.86
CA SER A 577 19.03 13.77 -10.70
C SER A 577 17.82 13.09 -10.04
N VAL A 578 16.70 13.80 -9.82
CA VAL A 578 15.35 13.19 -9.94
C VAL A 578 14.30 14.19 -10.49
N GLY A 579 13.41 13.71 -11.35
CA GLY A 579 12.40 14.45 -12.12
C GLY A 579 10.95 14.02 -11.91
N CYS A 580 10.07 14.84 -12.48
CA CYS A 580 8.60 14.90 -12.41
C CYS A 580 7.80 13.72 -13.03
N THR A 581 6.59 13.45 -12.51
CA THR A 581 5.57 12.63 -13.21
C THR A 581 4.54 13.54 -13.92
N ILE A 582 4.55 13.64 -15.26
CA ILE A 582 3.66 14.53 -16.06
C ILE A 582 2.94 13.76 -17.18
N THR A 583 1.66 14.05 -17.43
CA THR A 583 0.88 13.51 -18.57
C THR A 583 0.63 14.55 -19.68
N GLU A 584 0.34 14.05 -20.90
CA GLU A 584 0.36 14.77 -22.18
C GLU A 584 -0.69 15.90 -22.32
N LYS A 585 -1.88 15.77 -21.70
CA LYS A 585 -3.04 16.66 -21.95
C LYS A 585 -2.87 18.12 -21.46
N THR A 586 -1.96 18.39 -20.53
CA THR A 586 -1.79 19.73 -19.93
C THR A 586 -0.60 20.49 -20.53
N ALA A 587 0.34 19.79 -21.16
CA ALA A 587 1.60 20.37 -21.60
C ALA A 587 1.52 21.12 -22.94
N GLU A 588 0.52 20.80 -23.78
CA GLU A 588 0.43 21.29 -25.16
C GLU A 588 -0.23 22.68 -25.31
N ASN A 589 -0.94 23.17 -24.28
CA ASN A 589 -1.65 24.46 -24.31
C ASN A 589 -0.85 25.64 -23.69
N ILE A 590 0.46 25.51 -23.52
CA ILE A 590 1.28 26.53 -22.83
C ILE A 590 1.83 27.55 -23.83
N THR A 591 1.17 28.71 -23.92
CA THR A 591 1.77 29.96 -24.41
C THR A 591 2.46 30.63 -23.21
N LEU A 592 3.79 30.82 -23.29
CA LEU A 592 4.58 31.44 -22.22
C LEU A 592 4.36 32.96 -22.21
N TYR A 593 3.63 33.47 -21.22
CA TYR A 593 3.68 34.88 -20.85
C TYR A 593 4.66 35.06 -19.67
N LYS A 594 5.57 36.03 -19.79
CA LYS A 594 6.49 36.43 -18.73
C LYS A 594 5.67 37.02 -17.58
N TYR A 595 5.78 36.44 -16.39
CA TYR A 595 5.42 37.14 -15.14
C TYR A 595 6.70 37.50 -14.38
N SER A 596 6.70 38.72 -13.87
CA SER A 596 7.76 39.38 -13.10
C SER A 596 8.05 38.63 -11.79
N ARG A 597 9.34 38.50 -11.46
CA ARG A 597 9.80 37.95 -10.18
C ARG A 597 9.67 38.99 -9.08
N THR A 598 9.15 38.61 -7.93
CA THR A 598 9.45 39.27 -6.65
C THR A 598 10.85 38.83 -6.24
N CYS A 599 11.83 39.74 -6.29
CA CYS A 599 13.18 39.49 -5.82
C CYS A 599 13.32 40.02 -4.39
N TYR A 600 13.81 39.19 -3.48
CA TYR A 600 14.21 39.59 -2.13
C TYR A 600 15.68 39.98 -2.16
N ASP A 601 16.04 41.09 -1.51
CA ASP A 601 17.44 41.40 -1.27
C ASP A 601 17.99 40.58 -0.08
N ALA A 602 19.32 40.60 0.10
CA ALA A 602 20.01 39.83 1.14
C ALA A 602 19.61 40.21 2.59
N ASN A 603 18.79 41.25 2.77
CA ASN A 603 18.28 41.70 4.06
C ASN A 603 16.76 41.47 4.21
N GLY A 604 16.11 40.80 3.25
CA GLY A 604 14.70 40.42 3.33
C GLY A 604 13.70 41.53 3.01
N ASN A 605 14.12 42.65 2.41
CA ASN A 605 13.20 43.72 2.04
C ASN A 605 12.59 43.50 0.64
N VAL A 606 11.29 43.79 0.53
CA VAL A 606 10.52 43.71 -0.72
C VAL A 606 10.43 45.10 -1.35
N THR A 607 10.89 45.25 -2.58
CA THR A 607 10.64 46.46 -3.38
C THR A 607 9.50 46.19 -4.37
N LEU A 608 8.34 46.81 -4.16
CA LEU A 608 7.22 46.76 -5.11
C LEU A 608 7.36 47.90 -6.11
N HIS A 609 7.52 47.58 -7.40
CA HIS A 609 7.32 48.56 -8.47
C HIS A 609 5.83 48.63 -8.80
N LYS A 610 5.24 49.83 -8.74
CA LYS A 610 3.89 50.11 -9.26
C LYS A 610 3.95 50.18 -10.78
N GLU A 611 3.12 49.39 -11.46
CA GLU A 611 2.80 49.55 -12.88
C GLU A 611 1.59 50.48 -13.03
N GLU A 612 1.80 51.62 -13.70
CA GLU A 612 0.75 52.45 -14.28
C GLU A 612 0.57 52.07 -15.77
N ASP A 613 -0.71 52.02 -16.17
CA ASP A 613 -1.30 52.08 -17.51
C ASP A 613 -0.84 51.12 -18.63
N LEU A 614 -1.76 50.22 -19.06
CA LEU A 614 -2.25 49.99 -20.45
C LEU A 614 -3.22 48.76 -20.49
N PRO A 615 -4.04 48.58 -21.56
CA PRO A 615 -5.50 48.50 -21.41
C PRO A 615 -6.10 47.08 -21.36
N ASN A 616 -7.25 47.02 -20.69
CA ASN A 616 -8.17 45.90 -20.53
C ASN A 616 -8.73 45.34 -21.87
N PRO A 617 -8.68 44.02 -22.11
CA PRO A 617 -9.67 43.33 -22.94
C PRO A 617 -10.63 42.51 -22.07
N ASN A 618 -11.90 42.86 -22.21
CA ASN A 618 -13.07 42.26 -21.56
C ASN A 618 -13.10 40.71 -21.58
N PRO A 619 -13.63 40.08 -20.50
CA PRO A 619 -13.88 38.64 -20.43
C PRO A 619 -15.25 38.32 -21.02
N GLY A 620 -15.33 37.29 -21.88
CA GLY A 620 -16.61 36.88 -22.43
C GLY A 620 -16.52 35.67 -23.35
N ILE A 621 -16.37 34.48 -22.78
CA ILE A 621 -16.81 33.24 -23.43
C ILE A 621 -17.57 32.42 -22.38
N SER A 622 -18.88 32.65 -22.32
CA SER A 622 -19.85 31.75 -21.71
C SER A 622 -20.10 30.58 -22.65
N ILE A 623 -19.95 29.35 -22.17
CA ILE A 623 -20.42 28.16 -22.87
C ILE A 623 -21.92 28.05 -22.60
N ASP A 624 -22.74 28.66 -23.48
CA ASP A 624 -24.10 28.22 -23.74
C ASP A 624 -24.64 28.93 -25.00
N THR A 625 -24.62 28.24 -26.14
CA THR A 625 -25.57 28.37 -27.27
C THR A 625 -25.12 27.45 -28.42
N PHE A 626 -25.48 26.16 -28.36
CA PHE A 626 -25.67 25.36 -29.58
C PHE A 626 -27.12 24.92 -29.64
N SER A 627 -27.98 25.87 -30.01
CA SER A 627 -29.21 25.54 -30.72
C SER A 627 -29.42 26.60 -31.80
N ARG A 628 -29.63 26.11 -33.03
CA ARG A 628 -30.00 26.85 -34.24
C ARG A 628 -28.91 27.73 -34.87
N VAL A 629 -28.09 27.12 -35.73
CA VAL A 629 -27.70 27.75 -37.00
C VAL A 629 -27.72 26.66 -38.08
N GLY A 630 -28.64 26.80 -39.04
CA GLY A 630 -28.75 25.90 -40.20
C GLY A 630 -27.67 26.20 -41.23
N GLY A 631 -26.50 25.61 -41.06
CA GLY A 631 -25.48 25.51 -42.10
C GLY A 631 -25.28 24.04 -42.47
N GLU A 632 -25.16 23.73 -43.77
CA GLU A 632 -24.73 22.39 -44.18
C GLU A 632 -23.35 22.08 -43.60
N PRO A 633 -23.13 20.88 -43.01
CA PRO A 633 -21.84 20.50 -42.47
C PRO A 633 -20.77 20.55 -43.56
N THR A 634 -19.59 21.03 -43.21
CA THR A 634 -18.44 21.09 -44.12
C THR A 634 -18.04 19.68 -44.56
N GLU A 635 -17.42 19.54 -45.74
CA GLU A 635 -16.97 18.23 -46.24
C GLU A 635 -15.95 17.54 -45.30
N GLU A 636 -15.24 18.32 -44.47
CA GLU A 636 -14.32 17.81 -43.46
C GLU A 636 -15.07 17.22 -42.26
N GLU A 637 -16.11 17.89 -41.76
CA GLU A 637 -16.99 17.38 -40.70
C GLU A 637 -17.79 16.15 -41.13
N LYS A 638 -18.22 16.08 -42.41
CA LYS A 638 -18.86 14.88 -42.97
C LYS A 638 -17.90 13.69 -43.01
N ARG A 639 -16.65 13.91 -43.44
CA ARG A 639 -15.60 12.87 -43.45
C ARG A 639 -15.22 12.41 -42.06
N GLU A 640 -15.16 13.33 -41.10
CA GLU A 640 -14.85 12.99 -39.71
C GLU A 640 -15.99 12.18 -39.08
N ALA A 641 -17.24 12.58 -39.31
CA ALA A 641 -18.42 11.83 -38.86
C ALA A 641 -18.51 10.43 -39.51
N GLU A 642 -18.12 10.29 -40.77
CA GLU A 642 -18.06 9.00 -41.46
C GLU A 642 -16.91 8.12 -40.95
N TYR A 643 -15.74 8.72 -40.66
CA TYR A 643 -14.60 8.03 -40.03
C TYR A 643 -14.97 7.48 -38.64
N TRP A 644 -15.58 8.29 -37.78
CA TRP A 644 -16.00 7.85 -36.44
C TRP A 644 -17.10 6.79 -36.48
N ARG A 645 -18.00 6.85 -37.47
CA ARG A 645 -19.04 5.83 -37.68
C ARG A 645 -18.45 4.50 -38.12
N ASN A 646 -17.55 4.52 -39.11
CA ASN A 646 -16.86 3.31 -39.60
C ASN A 646 -15.98 2.69 -38.52
N TRP A 647 -15.27 3.51 -37.73
CA TRP A 647 -14.49 3.03 -36.59
C TRP A 647 -15.38 2.37 -35.52
N GLY A 648 -16.53 2.97 -35.20
CA GLY A 648 -17.50 2.40 -34.26
C GLY A 648 -18.08 1.06 -34.72
N GLU A 649 -18.39 0.92 -36.01
CA GLU A 649 -18.85 -0.35 -36.59
C GLU A 649 -17.76 -1.43 -36.57
N GLU A 650 -16.51 -1.07 -36.83
CA GLU A 650 -15.37 -1.99 -36.81
C GLU A 650 -15.06 -2.48 -35.39
N GLN A 651 -15.11 -1.60 -34.39
CA GLN A 651 -14.99 -1.98 -32.98
C GLN A 651 -16.13 -2.90 -32.54
N THR A 652 -17.37 -2.59 -32.94
CA THR A 652 -18.54 -3.43 -32.62
C THR A 652 -18.40 -4.83 -33.22
N LYS A 653 -17.83 -4.95 -34.42
CA LYS A 653 -17.55 -6.23 -35.07
C LYS A 653 -16.45 -7.02 -34.34
N LEU A 654 -15.35 -6.35 -33.96
CA LEU A 654 -14.27 -6.97 -33.18
C LEU A 654 -14.75 -7.50 -31.82
N TRP A 655 -15.63 -6.75 -31.15
CA TRP A 655 -16.24 -7.17 -29.88
C TRP A 655 -17.17 -8.38 -30.04
N ARG A 656 -17.99 -8.42 -31.11
CA ARG A 656 -18.82 -9.60 -31.41
C ARG A 656 -17.98 -10.84 -31.72
N ASP A 657 -16.90 -10.68 -32.48
CA ASP A 657 -16.00 -11.79 -32.84
C ASP A 657 -15.15 -12.25 -31.66
N TRP A 658 -14.82 -11.37 -30.72
CA TRP A 658 -14.23 -11.74 -29.43
C TRP A 658 -15.21 -12.53 -28.56
N GLY A 659 -16.47 -12.08 -28.44
CA GLY A 659 -17.52 -12.81 -27.72
C GLY A 659 -17.75 -14.24 -28.23
N LYS A 660 -17.83 -14.43 -29.54
CA LYS A 660 -17.95 -15.76 -30.17
C LYS A 660 -16.73 -16.67 -29.91
N ARG A 661 -15.52 -16.10 -29.82
CA ARG A 661 -14.30 -16.84 -29.46
C ARG A 661 -14.28 -17.25 -27.99
N GLN A 662 -14.81 -16.42 -27.11
CA GLN A 662 -14.96 -16.75 -25.70
C GLN A 662 -15.99 -17.86 -25.49
N GLU A 663 -17.15 -17.81 -26.14
CA GLU A 663 -18.14 -18.91 -26.08
C GLU A 663 -17.54 -20.25 -26.51
N LYS A 664 -16.79 -20.28 -27.63
CA LYS A 664 -16.12 -21.50 -28.09
C LYS A 664 -15.03 -22.00 -27.13
N TYR A 665 -14.32 -21.09 -26.46
CA TYR A 665 -13.34 -21.44 -25.43
C TYR A 665 -14.02 -22.06 -24.19
N TRP A 666 -15.14 -21.47 -23.74
CA TRP A 666 -15.92 -21.99 -22.61
C TRP A 666 -16.58 -23.34 -22.91
N GLU A 667 -17.06 -23.55 -24.13
CA GLU A 667 -17.60 -24.84 -24.58
C GLU A 667 -16.51 -25.94 -24.57
N ASN A 668 -15.33 -25.64 -25.12
CA ASN A 668 -14.19 -26.57 -25.12
C ASN A 668 -13.67 -26.86 -23.70
N TRP A 669 -13.70 -25.86 -22.82
CA TRP A 669 -13.31 -26.01 -21.42
C TRP A 669 -14.29 -26.90 -20.65
N ARG A 670 -15.61 -26.79 -20.89
CA ARG A 670 -16.62 -27.70 -20.31
C ARG A 670 -16.44 -29.14 -20.80
N ILE A 671 -16.16 -29.32 -22.09
CA ILE A 671 -15.90 -30.66 -22.67
C ILE A 671 -14.62 -31.28 -22.06
N ALA A 672 -13.58 -30.48 -21.81
CA ALA A 672 -12.36 -30.94 -21.15
C ALA A 672 -12.60 -31.35 -19.69
N GLN A 673 -13.36 -30.55 -18.93
CA GLN A 673 -13.71 -30.90 -17.54
C GLN A 673 -14.57 -32.17 -17.44
N GLN A 674 -15.50 -32.38 -18.36
CA GLN A 674 -16.30 -33.61 -18.40
C GLN A 674 -15.43 -34.84 -18.65
N ARG A 675 -14.44 -34.72 -19.54
CA ARG A 675 -13.50 -35.80 -19.88
C ARG A 675 -12.56 -36.14 -18.72
N ASP A 676 -12.10 -35.15 -17.97
CA ASP A 676 -11.27 -35.35 -16.77
C ASP A 676 -12.08 -35.96 -15.61
N LEU A 677 -13.35 -35.58 -15.46
CA LEU A 677 -14.28 -36.19 -14.50
C LEU A 677 -14.57 -37.66 -14.83
N ASP A 678 -14.74 -38.00 -16.11
CA ASP A 678 -14.94 -39.39 -16.54
C ASP A 678 -13.68 -40.26 -16.28
N ILE A 679 -12.47 -39.72 -16.49
CA ILE A 679 -11.19 -40.39 -16.20
C ILE A 679 -10.98 -40.58 -14.68
N LEU A 680 -11.35 -39.57 -13.87
CA LEU A 680 -11.31 -39.67 -12.41
C LEU A 680 -12.29 -40.72 -11.88
N SER A 681 -13.50 -40.82 -12.47
CA SER A 681 -14.49 -41.83 -12.09
C SER A 681 -14.03 -43.26 -12.41
N ALA A 682 -13.38 -43.47 -13.56
CA ALA A 682 -12.85 -44.77 -13.99
C ALA A 682 -11.66 -45.23 -13.13
N ASN A 683 -10.78 -44.30 -12.73
CA ASN A 683 -9.65 -44.60 -11.86
C ASN A 683 -10.07 -44.85 -10.41
N LEU A 684 -11.12 -44.18 -9.92
CA LEU A 684 -11.67 -44.42 -8.59
C LEU A 684 -12.35 -45.79 -8.51
N ALA A 685 -13.09 -46.19 -9.56
CA ALA A 685 -13.71 -47.52 -9.65
C ALA A 685 -12.67 -48.66 -9.74
N SER A 686 -11.56 -48.45 -10.45
CA SER A 686 -10.45 -49.40 -10.55
C SER A 686 -9.71 -49.58 -9.21
N ASN A 687 -9.43 -48.49 -8.50
CA ASN A 687 -8.73 -48.53 -7.21
C ASN A 687 -9.60 -49.11 -6.09
N LEU A 688 -10.90 -48.84 -6.07
CA LEU A 688 -11.82 -49.47 -5.11
C LEU A 688 -11.96 -50.99 -5.33
N ARG A 689 -11.93 -51.45 -6.59
CA ARG A 689 -11.95 -52.89 -6.91
C ARG A 689 -10.70 -53.61 -6.38
N ASN A 690 -9.52 -52.99 -6.55
CA ASN A 690 -8.24 -53.56 -6.09
C ASN A 690 -8.10 -53.61 -4.56
N ILE A 691 -8.69 -52.64 -3.84
CA ILE A 691 -8.67 -52.60 -2.37
C ILE A 691 -9.58 -53.69 -1.78
N PHE A 692 -10.73 -53.98 -2.39
CA PHE A 692 -11.63 -55.03 -1.92
C PHE A 692 -11.13 -56.47 -2.21
N THR A 693 -10.35 -56.69 -3.28
CA THR A 693 -9.81 -58.02 -3.61
C THR A 693 -8.51 -58.38 -2.90
N ARG A 694 -7.77 -57.41 -2.32
CA ARG A 694 -6.46 -57.69 -1.68
C ARG A 694 -6.51 -57.88 -0.16
N ASN A 695 -7.55 -57.40 0.51
CA ASN A 695 -7.59 -57.41 1.98
C ASN A 695 -8.54 -58.43 2.61
N PHE A 696 -9.33 -59.18 1.84
CA PHE A 696 -10.17 -60.26 2.38
C PHE A 696 -10.37 -61.42 1.39
N PRO A 697 -9.56 -62.49 1.51
CA PRO A 697 -10.00 -63.84 1.17
C PRO A 697 -9.96 -64.73 2.43
N PHE A 698 -11.16 -64.96 3.00
CA PHE A 698 -11.61 -66.13 3.75
C PHE A 698 -10.54 -67.16 4.21
N TYR A 699 -10.10 -67.10 5.47
CA TYR A 699 -10.46 -67.97 6.60
C TYR A 699 -9.60 -67.65 7.83
#